data_AF-A0A379F329-F1
#
_entry.id   AF-A0A379F329-F1
#
_cell.length_a   1.000
_cell.length_b   1.000
_cell.length_c   1.000
_cell.angle_alpha   90.00
_cell.angle_beta   90.00
_cell.angle_gamma   90.00
#
_symmetry.space_group_name_H-M   'P 1'
#
loop_
_entity.id
_entity.type
_entity.pdbx_description
1 polymer ?
#
loop_
_entity_poly.entity_id
_entity_poly.type
_entity_poly.pdbx_seq_one_letter_code
_entity_poly.pdbx_strand_id
1 'polypeptide(L)'
;MRLNIQSHSIKIDKRIGSIIFLFAVIILSVNAQTNEQPQQRHFKNFGIGLGHITPDSMRWKSLNFGILAATDTLNGFQLGGISSITERKLKGVSMATLLTASNGRVDGVLGAFGMNISGGNMRGLQLAGIINIARKIHGVQLSGFVNIAESHFRGLQLSAFTNISMGVQGGVQIAGLANITSRTMRGLQLGSYNYADTLRGMQLGLVNIALQQPKGLQLGIINYSRDTLARKIGFVNIDPNTNIDLLSYWSNTTLLNMALRFRNKKTYSIFSVGTHYLSLDDDFSGALSYRLGRYIQLSPKWILSSDIGFSHIETFEKESSNKPHRLYALQGRVNLDYHINKKLSAFISTGWGTTRHYGNNKLYTNRMLLEAGLVMHFRPEKTQSYGGTVGTTEQTMTERYRKLLENDSTLYRYNIQFAYNDPKEHRKAWTAVTEVIGINAFVHCIDRFALHYKFAKVNFKSISNNFKNGFVWDNDKFTTNQFAHPYHGSLYYNAARSNNLSFWQSLPYALGGSLMWEFMGEVEPPAINDVMATTMGGICFGELSHRISHLLLDDSSRGFQRFLREFGATLVNPIGGFNRLITGKAWRIKGQYHKYHDYEALPIDLSISSGIRYLADNGAMFRGDYNAFMNVFLEYGDPLNEATTKPYDFFSLEAMFGIVGEQPLINAIHILGRLWGTPVFSGKSFKAQLGLFQFFNYYNSDPVKKGSKQTPYRISEAASIGPGMIISFQNMGGLTRLEQRIFFQEYY
;
A
#
# COMPACT_ATOMS: atom_id res chain seq x y z
N MET A 1 -51.85 6.04 19.23
CA MET A 1 -50.44 6.34 18.96
C MET A 1 -49.93 5.33 17.93
N ARG A 2 -49.90 5.69 16.64
CA ARG A 2 -49.35 4.84 15.57
C ARG A 2 -47.83 5.03 15.53
N LEU A 3 -47.09 3.99 15.90
CA LEU A 3 -45.63 3.95 15.77
C LEU A 3 -45.27 3.79 14.29
N ASN A 4 -44.60 4.82 13.76
CA ASN A 4 -44.09 4.88 12.40
C ASN A 4 -42.90 3.92 12.28
N ILE A 5 -43.09 2.81 11.56
CA ILE A 5 -41.99 1.90 11.18
C ILE A 5 -41.38 2.47 9.90
N GLN A 6 -40.28 3.21 10.01
CA GLN A 6 -39.45 3.53 8.85
C GLN A 6 -38.53 2.34 8.55
N SER A 7 -38.90 1.53 7.56
CA SER A 7 -37.99 0.60 6.92
C SER A 7 -36.89 1.39 6.20
N HIS A 8 -35.71 1.53 6.81
CA HIS A 8 -34.53 2.00 6.10
C HIS A 8 -34.06 0.86 5.18
N SER A 9 -34.53 0.89 3.94
CA SER A 9 -33.90 0.19 2.84
C SER A 9 -32.44 0.67 2.75
N ILE A 10 -31.50 -0.29 2.68
CA ILE A 10 -30.11 -0.03 2.32
C ILE A 10 -30.12 0.66 0.94
N LYS A 11 -30.04 1.98 0.94
CA LYS A 11 -29.85 2.76 -0.28
C LYS A 11 -28.38 2.65 -0.64
N ILE A 12 -28.05 1.72 -1.54
CA ILE A 12 -26.82 1.87 -2.34
C ILE A 12 -26.90 3.26 -2.96
N ASP A 13 -25.92 4.11 -2.68
CA ASP A 13 -25.92 5.45 -3.24
C ASP A 13 -25.92 5.31 -4.77
N LYS A 14 -26.93 5.88 -5.44
CA LYS A 14 -27.13 5.72 -6.90
C LYS A 14 -25.89 6.13 -7.69
N ARG A 15 -25.05 7.00 -7.12
CA ARG A 15 -23.77 7.44 -7.68
C ARG A 15 -22.72 6.32 -7.75
N ILE A 16 -22.71 5.41 -6.79
CA ILE A 16 -21.70 4.35 -6.66
C ILE A 16 -22.07 3.12 -7.48
N GLY A 17 -23.35 2.72 -7.48
CA GLY A 17 -23.85 1.75 -8.44
C GLY A 17 -23.55 2.18 -9.89
N SER A 18 -23.59 3.49 -10.16
CA SER A 18 -23.17 4.05 -11.45
C SER A 18 -21.66 3.94 -11.68
N ILE A 19 -20.80 4.14 -10.66
CA ILE A 19 -19.34 3.99 -10.77
C ILE A 19 -18.96 2.52 -10.99
N ILE A 20 -19.50 1.60 -10.20
CA ILE A 20 -19.27 0.15 -10.35
C ILE A 20 -19.75 -0.32 -11.71
N PHE A 21 -20.92 0.15 -12.17
CA PHE A 21 -21.42 -0.12 -13.51
C PHE A 21 -20.50 0.47 -14.59
N LEU A 22 -20.07 1.73 -14.46
CA LEU A 22 -19.12 2.35 -15.39
C LEU A 22 -17.81 1.55 -15.45
N PHE A 23 -17.27 1.15 -14.30
CA PHE A 23 -16.02 0.40 -14.20
C PHE A 23 -16.17 -1.02 -14.74
N ALA A 24 -17.30 -1.69 -14.48
CA ALA A 24 -17.65 -2.97 -15.08
C ALA A 24 -17.76 -2.84 -16.61
N VAL A 25 -18.32 -1.75 -17.12
CA VAL A 25 -18.39 -1.44 -18.55
C VAL A 25 -17.01 -1.14 -19.13
N ILE A 26 -16.11 -0.45 -18.41
CA ILE A 26 -14.69 -0.30 -18.80
C ILE A 26 -14.04 -1.67 -18.87
N ILE A 27 -14.19 -2.49 -17.84
CA ILE A 27 -13.62 -3.82 -17.73
C ILE A 27 -14.10 -4.70 -18.90
N LEU A 28 -15.40 -4.71 -19.18
CA LEU A 28 -15.99 -5.45 -20.29
C LEU A 28 -15.51 -4.91 -21.63
N SER A 29 -15.40 -3.59 -21.77
CA SER A 29 -14.89 -2.97 -23.00
C SER A 29 -13.43 -3.33 -23.24
N VAL A 30 -12.57 -3.22 -22.21
CA VAL A 30 -11.15 -3.57 -22.29
C VAL A 30 -10.97 -5.07 -22.54
N ASN A 31 -11.69 -5.94 -21.82
CA ASN A 31 -11.65 -7.40 -22.06
C ASN A 31 -12.11 -7.79 -23.45
N ALA A 32 -13.20 -7.21 -23.94
CA ALA A 32 -13.67 -7.44 -25.30
C ALA A 32 -12.68 -6.91 -26.35
N GLN A 33 -11.73 -6.05 -25.96
CA GLN A 33 -10.74 -5.41 -26.83
C GLN A 33 -9.32 -6.02 -26.72
N THR A 34 -8.99 -6.76 -25.66
CA THR A 34 -7.66 -7.36 -25.44
C THR A 34 -7.56 -8.85 -25.81
N ASN A 35 -8.68 -9.55 -25.98
CA ASN A 35 -8.71 -11.02 -26.18
C ASN A 35 -8.45 -11.52 -27.62
N GLU A 36 -8.23 -10.63 -28.61
CA GLU A 36 -7.98 -11.03 -30.00
C GLU A 36 -6.52 -10.83 -30.42
N GLN A 37 -5.98 -11.80 -31.17
CA GLN A 37 -4.59 -11.82 -31.62
C GLN A 37 -4.19 -10.51 -32.32
N PRO A 38 -2.94 -10.02 -32.13
CA PRO A 38 -2.51 -8.68 -32.52
C PRO A 38 -2.52 -8.36 -34.02
N GLN A 39 -2.85 -9.31 -34.91
CA GLN A 39 -2.75 -9.13 -36.36
C GLN A 39 -4.07 -8.82 -37.09
N GLN A 40 -5.24 -8.88 -36.44
CA GLN A 40 -6.52 -8.46 -37.06
C GLN A 40 -7.43 -7.78 -36.03
N ARG A 41 -7.09 -6.55 -35.62
CA ARG A 41 -8.04 -5.74 -34.84
C ARG A 41 -8.99 -5.02 -35.80
N HIS A 42 -10.24 -5.45 -35.86
CA HIS A 42 -11.32 -4.69 -36.51
C HIS A 42 -12.25 -4.13 -35.44
N PHE A 43 -12.02 -2.89 -35.00
CA PHE A 43 -12.88 -2.28 -33.98
C PHE A 43 -14.26 -1.94 -34.55
N LYS A 44 -15.32 -2.49 -33.92
CA LYS A 44 -16.70 -2.15 -34.26
C LYS A 44 -17.03 -0.75 -33.73
N ASN A 45 -17.24 0.19 -34.63
CA ASN A 45 -17.71 1.54 -34.29
C ASN A 45 -19.21 1.52 -34.00
N PHE A 46 -19.59 1.56 -32.73
CA PHE A 46 -21.00 1.77 -32.33
C PHE A 46 -21.30 3.27 -32.28
N GLY A 47 -21.41 3.85 -33.47
CA GLY A 47 -21.57 5.29 -33.64
C GLY A 47 -21.72 5.72 -35.10
N ILE A 48 -22.05 6.99 -35.27
CA ILE A 48 -22.16 7.66 -36.56
C ILE A 48 -20.83 8.35 -36.86
N GLY A 49 -20.20 7.99 -37.97
CA GLY A 49 -18.97 8.61 -38.44
C GLY A 49 -19.14 9.24 -39.81
N LEU A 50 -18.75 10.49 -39.96
CA LEU A 50 -18.67 11.21 -41.23
C LEU A 50 -17.22 11.25 -41.70
N GLY A 51 -16.96 10.79 -42.92
CA GLY A 51 -15.60 10.66 -43.43
C GLY A 51 -15.53 10.04 -44.81
N HIS A 52 -14.30 9.94 -45.32
CA HIS A 52 -14.02 9.36 -46.62
C HIS A 52 -13.76 7.86 -46.49
N ILE A 53 -14.50 7.07 -47.27
CA ILE A 53 -14.33 5.62 -47.37
C ILE A 53 -14.00 5.33 -48.83
N THR A 54 -12.73 5.46 -49.23
CA THR A 54 -12.32 5.12 -50.59
C THR A 54 -11.68 3.74 -50.72
N PRO A 55 -11.67 3.16 -51.95
CA PRO A 55 -11.09 1.84 -52.23
C PRO A 55 -9.56 1.76 -52.11
N ASP A 56 -8.88 2.90 -52.06
CA ASP A 56 -7.41 3.06 -51.97
C ASP A 56 -6.84 2.81 -50.56
N SER A 57 -7.57 2.07 -49.72
CA SER A 57 -7.14 1.58 -48.40
C SER A 57 -6.91 2.64 -47.30
N MET A 58 -7.16 3.93 -47.54
CA MET A 58 -7.09 4.97 -46.49
C MET A 58 -8.50 5.37 -46.02
N ARG A 59 -9.04 4.61 -45.06
CA ARG A 59 -10.30 4.95 -44.37
C ARG A 59 -10.03 6.01 -43.30
N TRP A 60 -10.58 7.22 -43.47
CA TRP A 60 -10.42 8.29 -42.47
C TRP A 60 -11.75 8.99 -42.16
N LYS A 61 -11.92 9.39 -40.90
CA LYS A 61 -13.11 10.12 -40.43
C LYS A 61 -12.77 11.55 -40.03
N SER A 62 -13.64 12.49 -40.41
CA SER A 62 -13.59 13.89 -39.96
C SER A 62 -14.34 14.07 -38.64
N LEU A 63 -15.49 13.41 -38.50
CA LEU A 63 -16.33 13.45 -37.31
C LEU A 63 -16.74 12.02 -36.93
N ASN A 64 -16.66 11.66 -35.66
CA ASN A 64 -17.12 10.35 -35.18
C ASN A 64 -17.74 10.45 -33.79
N PHE A 65 -19.03 10.14 -33.69
CA PHE A 65 -19.78 10.18 -32.44
C PHE A 65 -20.37 8.80 -32.16
N GLY A 66 -20.11 8.23 -31.00
CA GLY A 66 -20.62 6.90 -30.67
C GLY A 66 -20.52 6.57 -29.20
N ILE A 67 -21.21 5.53 -28.75
CA ILE A 67 -21.06 5.01 -27.39
C ILE A 67 -19.68 4.32 -27.26
N LEU A 68 -19.33 3.50 -28.25
CA LEU A 68 -17.99 2.93 -28.45
C LEU A 68 -17.48 3.45 -29.80
N ALA A 69 -16.94 4.66 -29.79
CA ALA A 69 -16.43 5.31 -30.99
C ALA A 69 -15.08 4.69 -31.37
N ALA A 70 -14.97 4.15 -32.57
CA ALA A 70 -13.75 3.58 -33.12
C ALA A 70 -13.53 4.00 -34.59
N THR A 71 -12.28 4.28 -34.93
CA THR A 71 -11.88 4.60 -36.31
C THR A 71 -10.44 4.15 -36.57
N ASP A 72 -10.11 3.84 -37.81
CA ASP A 72 -8.72 3.56 -38.20
C ASP A 72 -7.88 4.85 -38.15
N THR A 73 -8.29 5.84 -38.96
CA THR A 73 -7.66 7.16 -39.00
C THR A 73 -8.68 8.26 -38.66
N LEU A 74 -8.31 9.19 -37.77
CA LEU A 74 -9.10 10.37 -37.42
C LEU A 74 -8.38 11.64 -37.90
N ASN A 75 -9.05 12.46 -38.71
CA ASN A 75 -8.61 13.79 -39.10
C ASN A 75 -9.72 14.81 -38.76
N GLY A 76 -9.93 15.07 -37.47
CA GLY A 76 -10.97 15.97 -36.99
C GLY A 76 -11.37 15.68 -35.55
N PHE A 77 -12.67 15.51 -35.29
CA PHE A 77 -13.22 15.39 -33.93
C PHE A 77 -13.89 14.03 -33.70
N GLN A 78 -13.57 13.38 -32.58
CA GLN A 78 -14.20 12.14 -32.13
C GLN A 78 -14.69 12.27 -30.69
N LEU A 79 -15.92 11.84 -30.43
CA LEU A 79 -16.52 11.79 -29.08
C LEU A 79 -17.12 10.41 -28.81
N GLY A 80 -16.57 9.73 -27.82
CA GLY A 80 -17.03 8.46 -27.29
C GLY A 80 -17.84 8.61 -26.01
N GLY A 81 -19.05 8.05 -25.95
CA GLY A 81 -19.84 8.02 -24.72
C GLY A 81 -19.12 7.24 -23.61
N ILE A 82 -18.55 6.08 -23.94
CA ILE A 82 -17.73 5.26 -23.04
C ILE A 82 -16.27 5.31 -23.50
N SER A 83 -16.01 4.91 -24.75
CA SER A 83 -14.66 4.81 -25.28
C SER A 83 -14.50 5.45 -26.65
N SER A 84 -13.30 5.94 -26.91
CA SER A 84 -12.88 6.55 -28.16
C SER A 84 -11.54 5.98 -28.62
N ILE A 85 -11.52 5.18 -29.68
CA ILE A 85 -10.33 4.44 -30.14
C ILE A 85 -9.92 4.91 -31.54
N THR A 86 -8.62 5.11 -31.76
CA THR A 86 -8.04 5.43 -33.07
C THR A 86 -6.83 4.55 -33.37
N GLU A 87 -6.90 3.70 -34.39
CA GLU A 87 -5.87 2.71 -34.65
C GLU A 87 -4.55 3.31 -35.16
N ARG A 88 -4.58 3.96 -36.31
CA ARG A 88 -3.39 4.23 -37.12
C ARG A 88 -2.88 5.66 -36.96
N LYS A 89 -3.76 6.65 -37.03
CA LYS A 89 -3.37 8.06 -36.90
C LYS A 89 -4.53 8.91 -36.39
N LEU A 90 -4.23 9.76 -35.42
CA LEU A 90 -5.11 10.79 -34.92
C LEU A 90 -4.51 12.17 -35.21
N LYS A 91 -5.24 13.00 -35.94
CA LYS A 91 -4.96 14.43 -36.12
C LYS A 91 -6.22 15.21 -35.76
N GLY A 92 -6.22 15.90 -34.63
CA GLY A 92 -7.39 16.64 -34.13
C GLY A 92 -7.70 16.34 -32.67
N VAL A 93 -8.97 16.10 -32.35
CA VAL A 93 -9.43 15.95 -30.95
C VAL A 93 -10.20 14.65 -30.81
N SER A 94 -9.87 13.88 -29.77
CA SER A 94 -10.59 12.67 -29.41
C SER A 94 -10.90 12.69 -27.92
N MET A 95 -12.18 12.61 -27.58
CA MET A 95 -12.67 12.68 -26.22
C MET A 95 -13.55 11.48 -25.90
N ALA A 96 -13.52 11.02 -24.67
CA ALA A 96 -14.48 10.04 -24.16
C ALA A 96 -14.81 10.28 -22.69
N THR A 97 -15.86 9.66 -22.17
CA THR A 97 -16.09 9.69 -20.72
C THR A 97 -15.02 8.87 -20.01
N LEU A 98 -14.74 7.64 -20.47
CA LEU A 98 -13.90 6.71 -19.71
C LEU A 98 -12.54 6.45 -20.33
N LEU A 99 -12.49 6.11 -21.61
CA LEU A 99 -11.25 5.66 -22.23
C LEU A 99 -11.05 6.29 -23.60
N THR A 100 -9.92 6.98 -23.79
CA THR A 100 -9.47 7.35 -25.12
C THR A 100 -8.15 6.62 -25.43
N ALA A 101 -8.12 5.81 -26.48
CA ALA A 101 -6.92 5.06 -26.85
C ALA A 101 -6.51 5.33 -28.30
N SER A 102 -5.21 5.47 -28.54
CA SER A 102 -4.67 5.49 -29.90
C SER A 102 -3.40 4.65 -30.05
N ASN A 103 -3.40 3.70 -30.96
CA ASN A 103 -2.24 2.83 -31.18
C ASN A 103 -1.12 3.54 -31.96
N GLY A 104 -1.50 4.38 -32.92
CA GLY A 104 -0.57 5.06 -33.83
C GLY A 104 -0.20 6.48 -33.41
N ARG A 105 0.13 7.31 -34.41
CA ARG A 105 0.61 8.68 -34.17
C ARG A 105 -0.54 9.61 -33.81
N VAL A 106 -0.35 10.40 -32.76
CA VAL A 106 -1.32 11.40 -32.28
C VAL A 106 -0.73 12.79 -32.46
N ASP A 107 -1.33 13.62 -33.30
CA ASP A 107 -1.03 15.05 -33.43
C ASP A 107 -2.30 15.83 -33.04
N GLY A 108 -2.48 16.13 -31.75
CA GLY A 108 -3.74 16.71 -31.27
C GLY A 108 -4.03 16.56 -29.77
N VAL A 109 -5.32 16.48 -29.43
CA VAL A 109 -5.82 16.40 -28.04
C VAL A 109 -6.47 15.04 -27.78
N LEU A 110 -6.08 14.39 -26.69
CA LEU A 110 -6.80 13.25 -26.11
C LEU A 110 -7.41 13.66 -24.76
N GLY A 111 -8.70 13.43 -24.59
CA GLY A 111 -9.43 13.74 -23.35
C GLY A 111 -10.22 12.56 -22.82
N ALA A 112 -10.14 12.29 -21.52
CA ALA A 112 -11.03 11.34 -20.84
C ALA A 112 -11.20 11.68 -19.35
N PHE A 113 -12.35 11.39 -18.73
CA PHE A 113 -12.43 11.43 -17.25
C PHE A 113 -11.75 10.22 -16.62
N GLY A 114 -11.71 9.08 -17.30
CA GLY A 114 -10.96 7.91 -16.85
C GLY A 114 -9.49 7.97 -17.26
N MET A 115 -9.19 7.37 -18.41
CA MET A 115 -7.82 7.08 -18.85
C MET A 115 -7.60 7.44 -20.32
N ASN A 116 -6.40 7.93 -20.65
CA ASN A 116 -5.92 8.06 -22.03
C ASN A 116 -4.72 7.16 -22.28
N ILE A 117 -4.68 6.49 -23.42
CA ILE A 117 -3.58 5.59 -23.83
C ILE A 117 -3.10 5.99 -25.23
N SER A 118 -1.79 6.16 -25.42
CA SER A 118 -1.16 6.40 -26.73
C SER A 118 0.04 5.49 -26.97
N GLY A 119 -0.13 4.47 -27.81
CA GLY A 119 0.93 3.51 -28.15
C GLY A 119 2.01 4.06 -29.08
N GLY A 120 1.73 5.14 -29.80
CA GLY A 120 2.65 5.76 -30.76
C GLY A 120 3.31 7.05 -30.26
N ASN A 121 3.75 7.86 -31.23
CA ASN A 121 4.29 9.19 -30.94
C ASN A 121 3.13 10.17 -30.75
N MET A 122 3.08 10.81 -29.58
CA MET A 122 2.11 11.84 -29.28
C MET A 122 2.76 13.23 -29.34
N ARG A 123 2.12 14.15 -30.05
CA ARG A 123 2.39 15.58 -30.07
C ARG A 123 1.11 16.34 -29.77
N GLY A 124 1.06 17.04 -28.64
CA GLY A 124 -0.12 17.82 -28.24
C GLY A 124 -0.48 17.66 -26.77
N LEU A 125 -1.78 17.55 -26.46
CA LEU A 125 -2.32 17.61 -25.10
C LEU A 125 -3.05 16.31 -24.70
N GLN A 126 -2.75 15.79 -23.51
CA GLN A 126 -3.41 14.63 -22.92
C GLN A 126 -4.05 15.07 -21.59
N LEU A 127 -5.37 14.95 -21.48
CA LEU A 127 -6.16 15.34 -20.31
C LEU A 127 -6.91 14.12 -19.78
N ALA A 128 -6.52 13.60 -18.62
CA ALA A 128 -7.20 12.49 -17.97
C ALA A 128 -7.70 12.87 -16.57
N GLY A 129 -8.87 12.41 -16.15
CA GLY A 129 -9.26 12.53 -14.74
C GLY A 129 -8.42 11.61 -13.85
N ILE A 130 -8.06 10.41 -14.33
CA ILE A 130 -7.25 9.46 -13.55
C ILE A 130 -5.85 9.33 -14.14
N ILE A 131 -5.70 8.81 -15.37
CA ILE A 131 -4.39 8.36 -15.88
C ILE A 131 -4.15 8.72 -17.34
N ASN A 132 -2.97 9.25 -17.64
CA ASN A 132 -2.46 9.29 -19.01
C ASN A 132 -1.28 8.33 -19.18
N ILE A 133 -1.33 7.52 -20.23
CA ILE A 133 -0.25 6.63 -20.66
C ILE A 133 0.11 7.00 -22.09
N ALA A 134 1.40 7.21 -22.37
CA ALA A 134 1.86 7.28 -23.74
C ALA A 134 3.29 6.74 -23.89
N ARG A 135 3.61 6.25 -25.08
CA ARG A 135 4.95 5.74 -25.37
C ARG A 135 5.98 6.85 -25.49
N LYS A 136 5.73 7.86 -26.34
CA LYS A 136 6.62 9.02 -26.53
C LYS A 136 5.79 10.29 -26.65
N ILE A 137 6.20 11.37 -25.96
CA ILE A 137 5.40 12.59 -25.88
C ILE A 137 6.23 13.84 -26.13
N HIS A 138 5.70 14.72 -26.97
CA HIS A 138 6.10 16.11 -27.11
C HIS A 138 4.89 17.01 -26.87
N GLY A 139 4.74 17.52 -25.65
CA GLY A 139 3.58 18.32 -25.29
C GLY A 139 3.24 18.28 -23.81
N VAL A 140 1.95 18.26 -23.50
CA VAL A 140 1.45 18.40 -22.13
C VAL A 140 0.62 17.18 -21.74
N GLN A 141 0.92 16.61 -20.57
CA GLN A 141 0.11 15.59 -19.91
C GLN A 141 -0.41 16.14 -18.58
N LEU A 142 -1.73 16.24 -18.44
CA LEU A 142 -2.39 16.61 -17.19
C LEU A 142 -3.28 15.45 -16.75
N SER A 143 -3.08 14.97 -15.52
CA SER A 143 -3.96 13.97 -14.93
C SER A 143 -4.28 14.28 -13.47
N GLY A 144 -5.42 13.76 -12.99
CA GLY A 144 -5.73 13.82 -11.56
C GLY A 144 -4.79 12.94 -10.73
N PHE A 145 -4.36 11.78 -11.24
CA PHE A 145 -3.55 10.84 -10.47
C PHE A 145 -2.17 10.58 -11.07
N VAL A 146 -2.09 9.96 -12.25
CA VAL A 146 -0.83 9.43 -12.78
C VAL A 146 -0.59 9.85 -14.24
N ASN A 147 0.61 10.28 -14.57
CA ASN A 147 1.06 10.41 -15.97
C ASN A 147 2.26 9.50 -16.22
N ILE A 148 2.25 8.81 -17.35
CA ILE A 148 3.26 7.82 -17.71
C ILE A 148 3.77 8.09 -19.13
N ALA A 149 5.10 8.15 -19.27
CA ALA A 149 5.81 8.19 -20.54
C ALA A 149 6.83 7.02 -20.63
N GLU A 150 6.52 5.98 -21.41
CA GLU A 150 7.33 4.75 -21.47
C GLU A 150 8.70 4.92 -22.16
N SER A 151 8.92 6.01 -22.88
CA SER A 151 10.16 6.31 -23.56
C SER A 151 10.62 7.74 -23.26
N HIS A 152 10.64 8.61 -24.26
CA HIS A 152 11.14 9.97 -24.12
C HIS A 152 9.99 10.96 -23.96
N PHE A 153 10.14 11.86 -22.99
CA PHE A 153 9.23 12.94 -22.69
C PHE A 153 9.89 14.30 -22.91
N ARG A 154 9.16 15.21 -23.57
CA ARG A 154 9.53 16.63 -23.70
C ARG A 154 8.27 17.49 -23.53
N GLY A 155 8.30 18.43 -22.58
CA GLY A 155 7.18 19.34 -22.29
C GLY A 155 6.79 19.38 -20.81
N LEU A 156 5.49 19.42 -20.50
CA LEU A 156 4.95 19.54 -19.12
C LEU A 156 4.14 18.30 -18.70
N GLN A 157 4.50 17.70 -17.57
CA GLN A 157 3.76 16.62 -16.90
C GLN A 157 3.27 17.15 -15.54
N LEU A 158 1.96 17.19 -15.34
CA LEU A 158 1.34 17.63 -14.08
C LEU A 158 0.36 16.56 -13.60
N SER A 159 0.54 16.10 -12.37
CA SER A 159 -0.42 15.22 -11.70
C SER A 159 -0.53 15.56 -10.21
N ALA A 160 -1.61 15.14 -9.55
CA ALA A 160 -1.70 15.32 -8.11
C ALA A 160 -0.82 14.31 -7.35
N PHE A 161 -0.57 13.12 -7.93
CA PHE A 161 0.15 12.05 -7.24
C PHE A 161 1.50 11.73 -7.89
N THR A 162 1.51 11.15 -9.10
CA THR A 162 2.75 10.57 -9.65
C THR A 162 2.97 10.93 -11.13
N ASN A 163 4.20 11.30 -11.49
CA ASN A 163 4.65 11.35 -12.89
C ASN A 163 5.83 10.40 -13.11
N ILE A 164 5.78 9.60 -14.17
CA ILE A 164 6.81 8.61 -14.50
C ILE A 164 7.26 8.82 -15.94
N SER A 165 8.57 8.86 -16.16
CA SER A 165 9.17 8.89 -17.49
C SER A 165 10.45 8.06 -17.56
N MET A 166 10.64 7.33 -18.67
CA MET A 166 11.93 6.67 -18.91
C MET A 166 13.04 7.66 -19.31
N GLY A 167 12.73 8.91 -19.65
CA GLY A 167 13.73 9.95 -19.90
C GLY A 167 13.14 11.29 -20.31
N VAL A 168 13.59 12.37 -19.67
CA VAL A 168 13.12 13.75 -19.92
C VAL A 168 14.19 14.52 -20.70
N GLN A 169 13.89 14.87 -21.95
CA GLN A 169 14.82 15.55 -22.88
C GLN A 169 14.69 17.09 -22.85
N GLY A 170 14.03 17.65 -21.83
CA GLY A 170 13.73 19.07 -21.71
C GLY A 170 12.27 19.25 -21.31
N GLY A 171 12.00 19.35 -20.01
CA GLY A 171 10.64 19.46 -19.53
C GLY A 171 10.50 19.74 -18.04
N VAL A 172 9.25 19.83 -17.61
CA VAL A 172 8.88 20.06 -16.21
C VAL A 172 7.96 18.92 -15.77
N GLN A 173 8.28 18.30 -14.64
CA GLN A 173 7.41 17.33 -13.97
C GLN A 173 6.98 17.90 -12.61
N ILE A 174 5.67 17.99 -12.38
CA ILE A 174 5.10 18.48 -11.13
C ILE A 174 4.11 17.44 -10.61
N ALA A 175 4.37 16.93 -9.42
CA ALA A 175 3.56 15.92 -8.75
C ALA A 175 3.48 16.17 -7.25
N GLY A 176 2.35 15.89 -6.61
CA GLY A 176 2.23 16.01 -5.16
C GLY A 176 3.07 14.97 -4.41
N LEU A 177 3.05 13.70 -4.85
CA LEU A 177 3.83 12.63 -4.22
C LEU A 177 5.18 12.42 -4.89
N ALA A 178 5.21 11.96 -6.15
CA ALA A 178 6.44 11.44 -6.74
C ALA A 178 6.65 11.81 -8.21
N ASN A 179 7.86 12.28 -8.57
CA ASN A 179 8.34 12.35 -9.94
C ASN A 179 9.50 11.38 -10.14
N ILE A 180 9.40 10.49 -11.11
CA ILE A 180 10.38 9.42 -11.33
C ILE A 180 10.89 9.45 -12.77
N THR A 181 12.21 9.58 -12.93
CA THR A 181 12.90 9.53 -14.22
C THR A 181 14.00 8.47 -14.25
N SER A 182 13.78 7.35 -14.94
CA SER A 182 14.69 6.19 -14.91
C SER A 182 15.96 6.34 -15.76
N ARG A 183 16.16 7.46 -16.47
CA ARG A 183 17.41 7.76 -17.19
C ARG A 183 17.84 9.20 -16.89
N THR A 184 17.91 10.04 -17.91
CA THR A 184 18.31 11.44 -17.75
C THR A 184 17.10 12.34 -17.54
N MET A 185 17.14 13.15 -16.49
CA MET A 185 16.24 14.27 -16.27
C MET A 185 16.93 15.56 -16.72
N ARG A 186 16.46 16.17 -17.81
CA ARG A 186 16.82 17.54 -18.23
C ARG A 186 15.64 18.49 -18.01
N GLY A 187 15.74 19.39 -17.03
CA GLY A 187 14.70 20.38 -16.71
C GLY A 187 14.40 20.51 -15.22
N LEU A 188 13.12 20.57 -14.83
CA LEU A 188 12.67 20.76 -13.44
C LEU A 188 11.78 19.60 -12.96
N GLN A 189 12.06 19.06 -11.78
CA GLN A 189 11.12 18.19 -11.04
C GLN A 189 10.70 18.89 -9.75
N LEU A 190 9.40 18.96 -9.51
CA LEU A 190 8.79 19.51 -8.31
C LEU A 190 7.83 18.49 -7.69
N GLY A 191 8.11 18.05 -6.46
CA GLY A 191 7.23 17.13 -5.75
C GLY A 191 7.82 16.65 -4.44
N SER A 192 7.04 15.94 -3.62
CA SER A 192 7.52 15.47 -2.32
C SER A 192 8.73 14.54 -2.45
N TYR A 193 8.71 13.64 -3.44
CA TYR A 193 9.77 12.71 -3.77
C TYR A 193 10.18 12.87 -5.25
N ASN A 194 11.44 13.19 -5.51
CA ASN A 194 11.97 13.27 -6.88
C ASN A 194 13.11 12.27 -7.06
N TYR A 195 13.01 11.42 -8.08
CA TYR A 195 14.01 10.43 -8.43
C TYR A 195 14.49 10.63 -9.88
N ALA A 196 15.81 10.60 -10.08
CA ALA A 196 16.43 10.54 -11.39
C ALA A 196 17.70 9.69 -11.40
N ASP A 197 17.92 8.87 -12.42
CA ASP A 197 19.22 8.19 -12.57
C ASP A 197 20.34 9.19 -12.89
N THR A 198 20.09 10.17 -13.77
CA THR A 198 21.02 11.25 -14.08
C THR A 198 20.32 12.60 -14.09
N LEU A 199 20.71 13.51 -13.20
CA LEU A 199 20.14 14.85 -13.10
C LEU A 199 20.99 15.89 -13.85
N ARG A 200 20.38 16.52 -14.85
CA ARG A 200 20.89 17.68 -15.60
C ARG A 200 19.86 18.81 -15.56
N GLY A 201 19.51 19.22 -14.35
CA GLY A 201 18.39 20.11 -14.09
C GLY A 201 18.23 20.40 -12.60
N MET A 202 17.03 20.77 -12.17
CA MET A 202 16.71 21.06 -10.78
C MET A 202 15.68 20.08 -10.23
N GLN A 203 15.88 19.59 -9.01
CA GLN A 203 14.88 18.88 -8.22
C GLN A 203 14.54 19.74 -6.99
N LEU A 204 13.24 19.98 -6.76
CA LEU A 204 12.72 20.66 -5.58
C LEU A 204 11.71 19.75 -4.89
N GLY A 205 11.96 19.39 -3.63
CA GLY A 205 11.13 18.41 -2.93
C GLY A 205 11.50 18.15 -1.48
N LEU A 206 10.76 17.31 -0.79
CA LEU A 206 11.16 16.87 0.55
C LEU A 206 12.33 15.90 0.45
N VAL A 207 12.28 14.98 -0.51
CA VAL A 207 13.33 13.98 -0.77
C VAL A 207 13.71 14.01 -2.24
N ASN A 208 14.98 14.27 -2.53
CA ASN A 208 15.54 14.28 -3.87
C ASN A 208 16.65 13.23 -3.98
N ILE A 209 16.55 12.34 -4.96
CA ILE A 209 17.48 11.26 -5.21
C ILE A 209 17.99 11.36 -6.65
N ALA A 210 19.31 11.44 -6.82
CA ALA A 210 19.96 11.41 -8.12
C ALA A 210 21.21 10.53 -8.13
N LEU A 211 21.24 9.43 -8.89
CA LEU A 211 22.43 8.55 -8.90
C LEU A 211 23.66 9.29 -9.46
N GLN A 212 23.50 10.02 -10.56
CA GLN A 212 24.54 10.87 -11.16
C GLN A 212 24.04 12.31 -11.29
N GLN A 213 24.90 13.31 -11.03
CA GLN A 213 24.50 14.72 -11.04
C GLN A 213 25.58 15.63 -11.66
N PRO A 214 25.91 15.46 -12.96
CA PRO A 214 27.01 16.21 -13.58
C PRO A 214 26.75 17.72 -13.66
N LYS A 215 25.49 18.16 -13.76
CA LYS A 215 25.10 19.58 -13.86
C LYS A 215 23.76 19.88 -13.16
N GLY A 216 23.40 19.10 -12.15
CA GLY A 216 22.12 19.25 -11.45
C GLY A 216 22.19 20.09 -10.18
N LEU A 217 21.04 20.54 -9.69
CA LEU A 217 20.84 21.14 -8.37
C LEU A 217 19.69 20.41 -7.65
N GLN A 218 19.91 20.02 -6.41
CA GLN A 218 18.86 19.45 -5.55
C GLN A 218 18.57 20.40 -4.39
N LEU A 219 17.30 20.73 -4.21
CA LEU A 219 16.78 21.59 -3.15
C LEU A 219 15.73 20.81 -2.35
N GLY A 220 15.99 20.50 -1.08
CA GLY A 220 15.03 19.70 -0.32
C GLY A 220 15.41 19.40 1.12
N ILE A 221 14.57 18.68 1.85
CA ILE A 221 14.90 18.27 3.22
C ILE A 221 16.02 17.22 3.15
N ILE A 222 15.89 16.21 2.30
CA ILE A 222 16.89 15.16 2.12
C ILE A 222 17.31 15.15 0.66
N ASN A 223 18.61 15.30 0.40
CA ASN A 223 19.21 15.20 -0.92
C ASN A 223 20.27 14.10 -0.92
N TYR A 224 20.07 13.10 -1.77
CA TYR A 224 20.99 12.00 -1.95
C TYR A 224 21.55 12.00 -3.37
N SER A 225 22.87 11.87 -3.47
CA SER A 225 23.51 11.56 -4.74
C SER A 225 24.68 10.59 -4.58
N ARG A 226 24.94 9.76 -5.60
CA ARG A 226 26.16 8.93 -5.65
C ARG A 226 27.34 9.65 -6.32
N ASP A 227 27.17 10.91 -6.72
CA ASP A 227 28.21 11.77 -7.29
C ASP A 227 28.73 12.78 -6.26
N THR A 228 30.02 13.11 -6.35
CA THR A 228 30.72 14.06 -5.48
C THR A 228 30.68 15.49 -6.00
N LEU A 229 30.32 15.70 -7.28
CA LEU A 229 30.20 17.02 -7.92
C LEU A 229 28.81 17.66 -7.75
N ALA A 230 27.90 16.96 -7.07
CA ALA A 230 26.52 17.36 -6.87
C ALA A 230 26.38 18.65 -6.06
N ARG A 231 25.66 19.64 -6.61
CA ARG A 231 25.21 20.83 -5.86
C ARG A 231 23.90 20.49 -5.15
N LYS A 232 23.93 20.47 -3.82
CA LYS A 232 22.80 20.08 -2.98
C LYS A 232 22.62 21.13 -1.88
N ILE A 233 21.38 21.59 -1.68
CA ILE A 233 21.01 22.50 -0.60
C ILE A 233 19.84 21.87 0.11
N GLY A 234 20.03 21.52 1.38
CA GLY A 234 19.01 20.79 2.11
C GLY A 234 19.38 20.42 3.51
N PHE A 235 18.41 19.87 4.23
CA PHE A 235 18.60 19.55 5.65
C PHE A 235 19.58 18.42 5.87
N VAL A 236 19.55 17.41 5.02
CA VAL A 236 20.45 16.26 5.04
C VAL A 236 20.94 16.08 3.61
N ASN A 237 22.23 16.34 3.38
CA ASN A 237 22.87 16.11 2.08
C ASN A 237 23.83 14.94 2.22
N ILE A 238 23.61 13.89 1.44
CA ILE A 238 24.40 12.66 1.48
C ILE A 238 25.06 12.45 0.12
N ASP A 239 26.37 12.19 0.13
CA ASP A 239 27.20 11.70 -0.97
C ASP A 239 28.20 10.66 -0.46
N PRO A 240 28.93 9.96 -1.36
CA PRO A 240 29.94 8.99 -0.96
C PRO A 240 31.08 9.54 -0.09
N ASN A 241 31.22 10.86 0.03
CA ASN A 241 32.24 11.51 0.87
C ASN A 241 31.67 12.08 2.18
N THR A 242 30.37 11.93 2.43
CA THR A 242 29.71 12.45 3.63
C THR A 242 30.13 11.63 4.84
N ASN A 243 30.67 12.30 5.86
CA ASN A 243 30.94 11.67 7.15
C ASN A 243 29.73 11.87 8.06
N ILE A 244 29.27 10.80 8.70
CA ILE A 244 28.16 10.84 9.66
C ILE A 244 28.76 10.76 11.05
N ASP A 245 28.56 11.79 11.87
CA ASP A 245 29.01 11.76 13.25
C ASP A 245 27.83 11.62 14.22
N LEU A 246 28.00 10.81 15.27
CA LEU A 246 27.10 10.77 16.41
C LEU A 246 27.69 11.60 17.54
N LEU A 247 26.96 12.61 18.02
CA LEU A 247 27.36 13.49 19.11
C LEU A 247 26.57 13.13 20.36
N SER A 248 27.23 13.15 21.50
CA SER A 248 26.61 13.08 22.82
C SER A 248 27.17 14.20 23.68
N TYR A 249 26.30 15.07 24.18
CA TYR A 249 26.73 16.30 24.84
C TYR A 249 25.80 16.81 25.93
N TRP A 250 26.39 17.56 26.84
CA TRP A 250 25.70 18.30 27.89
C TRP A 250 25.59 19.76 27.50
N SER A 251 24.51 20.41 27.94
CA SER A 251 24.26 21.82 27.68
C SER A 251 23.69 22.49 28.92
N ASN A 252 23.86 23.82 29.01
CA ASN A 252 23.19 24.64 30.02
C ASN A 252 21.69 24.87 29.73
N THR A 253 21.16 24.42 28.57
CA THR A 253 19.72 24.41 28.29
C THR A 253 19.08 23.04 28.46
N THR A 254 19.77 21.97 28.05
CA THR A 254 19.25 20.60 28.04
C THR A 254 20.29 19.65 28.63
N LEU A 255 19.86 18.83 29.60
CA LEU A 255 20.77 18.00 30.39
C LEU A 255 21.55 16.97 29.56
N LEU A 256 20.86 16.15 28.78
CA LEU A 256 21.42 15.10 27.93
C LEU A 256 20.97 15.32 26.49
N ASN A 257 21.91 15.36 25.56
CA ASN A 257 21.63 15.52 24.14
C ASN A 257 22.34 14.45 23.32
N MET A 258 21.65 13.94 22.31
CA MET A 258 22.21 13.10 21.26
C MET A 258 21.94 13.72 19.91
N ALA A 259 22.92 13.72 19.01
CA ALA A 259 22.75 14.31 17.68
C ALA A 259 23.46 13.57 16.56
N LEU A 260 22.88 13.60 15.37
CA LEU A 260 23.49 13.12 14.13
C LEU A 260 23.96 14.33 13.33
N ARG A 261 25.26 14.36 13.00
CA ARG A 261 25.89 15.41 12.19
C ARG A 261 26.35 14.87 10.85
N PHE A 262 25.81 15.42 9.77
CA PHE A 262 26.16 15.06 8.40
C PHE A 262 27.18 16.06 7.85
N ARG A 263 28.47 15.70 7.85
CA ARG A 263 29.55 16.56 7.37
C ARG A 263 29.84 16.31 5.90
N ASN A 264 29.68 17.37 5.11
CA ASN A 264 30.07 17.45 3.71
C ASN A 264 31.42 18.17 3.58
N LYS A 265 31.87 18.52 2.36
CA LYS A 265 33.21 19.07 2.12
C LYS A 265 33.54 20.37 2.90
N LYS A 266 32.57 21.24 3.14
CA LYS A 266 32.74 22.52 3.87
C LYS A 266 31.60 22.86 4.83
N THR A 267 30.48 22.16 4.72
CA THR A 267 29.25 22.43 5.47
C THR A 267 28.84 21.19 6.25
N TYR A 268 28.00 21.39 7.26
CA TYR A 268 27.37 20.30 7.97
C TYR A 268 25.95 20.67 8.37
N SER A 269 25.15 19.64 8.61
CA SER A 269 23.86 19.76 9.27
C SER A 269 23.83 18.86 10.50
N ILE A 270 23.10 19.28 11.54
CA ILE A 270 22.93 18.52 12.78
C ILE A 270 21.44 18.36 13.05
N PHE A 271 21.03 17.14 13.39
CA PHE A 271 19.75 16.84 13.98
C PHE A 271 19.97 16.32 15.40
N SER A 272 19.38 16.96 16.41
CA SER A 272 19.60 16.64 17.82
C SER A 272 18.30 16.45 18.58
N VAL A 273 18.29 15.47 19.49
CA VAL A 273 17.24 15.28 20.50
C VAL A 273 17.86 15.51 21.87
N GLY A 274 17.19 16.30 22.71
CA GLY A 274 17.67 16.69 24.04
C GLY A 274 16.60 16.57 25.12
N THR A 275 17.00 16.13 26.31
CA THR A 275 16.14 15.97 27.51
C THR A 275 17.00 16.14 28.76
N HIS A 276 16.59 16.70 29.89
CA HIS A 276 15.46 17.56 30.21
C HIS A 276 15.86 19.04 30.03
N TYR A 277 14.94 19.91 29.60
CA TYR A 277 15.17 21.36 29.46
C TYR A 277 15.11 22.06 30.82
N LEU A 278 16.28 22.51 31.31
CA LEU A 278 16.57 22.91 32.69
C LEU A 278 15.85 24.18 33.21
N SER A 279 14.98 24.80 32.43
CA SER A 279 14.25 26.03 32.83
C SER A 279 12.75 25.87 32.77
N LEU A 280 12.26 24.63 32.76
CA LEU A 280 10.87 24.27 32.92
C LEU A 280 10.78 23.49 34.24
N ASP A 281 9.80 23.77 35.09
CA ASP A 281 9.65 23.16 36.41
C ASP A 281 9.56 21.61 36.33
N ASP A 282 10.15 20.96 37.34
CA ASP A 282 10.27 19.56 37.82
C ASP A 282 9.71 18.33 37.03
N ASP A 283 9.00 18.47 35.93
CA ASP A 283 8.58 17.38 35.04
C ASP A 283 9.46 17.27 33.78
N PHE A 284 9.67 16.03 33.29
CA PHE A 284 10.50 15.71 32.12
C PHE A 284 10.15 16.61 30.91
N SER A 285 11.15 17.09 30.15
CA SER A 285 10.93 17.97 28.99
C SER A 285 11.87 17.62 27.84
N GLY A 286 11.44 17.92 26.61
CA GLY A 286 12.04 17.37 25.39
C GLY A 286 12.25 18.46 24.35
N ALA A 287 13.40 18.42 23.68
CA ALA A 287 13.79 19.37 22.65
C ALA A 287 14.25 18.64 21.38
N LEU A 288 13.68 19.01 20.24
CA LEU A 288 14.13 18.62 18.91
C LEU A 288 14.79 19.82 18.26
N SER A 289 16.09 19.72 17.97
CA SER A 289 16.82 20.83 17.35
C SER A 289 17.46 20.44 16.03
N TYR A 290 17.47 21.41 15.13
CA TYR A 290 18.02 21.32 13.79
C TYR A 290 19.03 22.45 13.59
N ARG A 291 20.24 22.15 13.10
CA ARG A 291 21.32 23.13 12.93
C ARG A 291 21.96 23.01 11.54
N LEU A 292 22.35 24.15 10.98
CA LEU A 292 23.09 24.29 9.73
C LEU A 292 24.35 25.11 9.96
N GLY A 293 25.48 24.57 9.53
CA GLY A 293 26.76 25.22 9.79
C GLY A 293 27.82 25.02 8.72
N ARG A 294 28.90 25.77 8.91
CA ARG A 294 30.13 25.72 8.12
C ARG A 294 31.29 25.40 9.05
N TYR A 295 32.22 24.58 8.57
CA TYR A 295 33.44 24.27 9.30
C TYR A 295 34.68 24.54 8.47
N ILE A 296 35.77 24.78 9.16
CA ILE A 296 37.11 24.96 8.62
C ILE A 296 38.04 24.10 9.46
N GLN A 297 38.86 23.28 8.79
CA GLN A 297 39.89 22.51 9.46
C GLN A 297 41.14 23.39 9.62
N LEU A 298 41.47 23.74 10.85
CA LEU A 298 42.63 24.59 11.18
C LEU A 298 43.92 23.76 11.20
N SER A 299 43.84 22.53 11.70
CA SER A 299 44.95 21.56 11.72
C SER A 299 44.41 20.13 11.61
N PRO A 300 45.27 19.10 11.48
CA PRO A 300 44.81 17.70 11.51
C PRO A 300 44.03 17.31 12.77
N LYS A 301 44.21 18.07 13.88
CA LYS A 301 43.54 17.82 15.16
C LYS A 301 42.40 18.78 15.48
N TRP A 302 42.39 19.99 14.92
CA TRP A 302 41.45 21.05 15.30
C TRP A 302 40.51 21.45 14.17
N ILE A 303 39.21 21.47 14.47
CA ILE A 303 38.16 21.96 13.56
C ILE A 303 37.42 23.11 14.24
N LEU A 304 37.32 24.24 13.55
CA LEU A 304 36.48 25.37 13.96
C LEU A 304 35.22 25.39 13.11
N SER A 305 34.08 25.59 13.75
CA SER A 305 32.77 25.59 13.09
C SER A 305 31.85 26.67 13.63
N SER A 306 30.86 27.04 12.82
CA SER A 306 29.79 27.95 13.21
C SER A 306 28.48 27.46 12.63
N ASP A 307 27.40 27.58 13.39
CA ASP A 307 26.07 27.19 12.94
C ASP A 307 24.95 28.10 13.47
N ILE A 308 23.84 28.04 12.74
CA ILE A 308 22.55 28.55 13.14
C ILE A 308 21.60 27.37 13.33
N GLY A 309 20.69 27.47 14.30
CA GLY A 309 19.79 26.38 14.63
C GLY A 309 18.41 26.84 15.07
N PHE A 310 17.47 25.91 14.90
CA PHE A 310 16.09 26.01 15.34
C PHE A 310 15.81 24.85 16.29
N SER A 311 15.22 25.12 17.46
CA SER A 311 14.83 24.11 18.44
C SER A 311 13.35 24.20 18.74
N HIS A 312 12.64 23.08 18.63
CA HIS A 312 11.28 22.92 19.10
C HIS A 312 11.30 22.26 20.48
N ILE A 313 10.65 22.89 21.46
CA ILE A 313 10.65 22.46 22.86
C ILE A 313 9.21 22.26 23.31
N GLU A 314 8.95 21.12 23.96
CA GLU A 314 7.62 20.75 24.47
C GLU A 314 7.69 20.40 25.97
N THR A 315 6.73 20.92 26.73
CA THR A 315 6.53 20.68 28.18
C THR A 315 5.60 19.49 28.42
N PHE A 316 5.82 18.74 29.50
CA PHE A 316 5.04 17.55 29.83
C PHE A 316 4.26 17.78 31.13
N GLU A 317 3.17 18.54 31.06
CA GLU A 317 2.22 18.55 32.18
C GLU A 317 1.45 17.23 32.21
N LYS A 318 1.49 16.53 33.34
CA LYS A 318 0.65 15.36 33.62
C LYS A 318 -0.79 15.80 33.86
N GLU A 319 -1.76 15.03 33.32
CA GLU A 319 -3.19 15.11 33.68
C GLU A 319 -3.86 16.51 33.53
N SER A 320 -3.42 17.38 32.61
CA SER A 320 -4.14 18.63 32.31
C SER A 320 -4.93 18.54 31.00
N SER A 321 -6.18 19.03 31.01
CA SER A 321 -7.05 19.17 29.82
C SER A 321 -6.58 20.28 28.87
N ASN A 322 -5.55 21.04 29.27
CA ASN A 322 -4.99 22.14 28.51
C ASN A 322 -3.86 21.64 27.61
N LYS A 323 -3.71 22.28 26.44
CA LYS A 323 -2.66 21.95 25.47
C LYS A 323 -1.28 22.22 26.09
N PRO A 324 -0.28 21.35 25.92
CA PRO A 324 1.07 21.60 26.41
C PRO A 324 1.64 22.88 25.81
N HIS A 325 2.37 23.65 26.63
CA HIS A 325 3.03 24.86 26.15
C HIS A 325 4.16 24.51 25.18
N ARG A 326 3.98 24.91 23.91
CA ARG A 326 4.99 24.75 22.87
C ARG A 326 5.87 25.99 22.82
N LEU A 327 7.18 25.77 22.78
CA LEU A 327 8.20 26.80 22.67
C LEU A 327 9.07 26.54 21.42
N TYR A 328 9.56 27.60 20.78
CA TYR A 328 10.61 27.49 19.78
C TYR A 328 11.80 28.39 20.13
N ALA A 329 13.00 27.95 19.79
CA ALA A 329 14.22 28.72 20.00
C ALA A 329 15.02 28.88 18.71
N LEU A 330 15.46 30.11 18.44
CA LEU A 330 16.45 30.42 17.40
C LEU A 330 17.82 30.56 18.07
N GLN A 331 18.83 29.90 17.51
CA GLN A 331 20.14 29.72 18.14
C GLN A 331 21.25 30.02 17.15
N GLY A 332 22.30 30.73 17.58
CA GLY A 332 23.54 30.92 16.82
C GLY A 332 24.73 30.48 17.67
N ARG A 333 25.68 29.73 17.09
CA ARG A 333 26.78 29.09 17.82
C ARG A 333 28.10 29.10 17.06
N VAL A 334 29.18 29.00 17.82
CA VAL A 334 30.55 28.71 17.38
C VAL A 334 31.03 27.48 18.13
N ASN A 335 31.59 26.49 17.43
CA ASN A 335 32.07 25.24 18.02
C ASN A 335 33.52 24.95 17.64
N LEU A 336 34.25 24.34 18.57
CA LEU A 336 35.62 23.90 18.41
C LEU A 336 35.70 22.38 18.70
N ASP A 337 36.10 21.60 17.71
CA ASP A 337 36.29 20.15 17.85
C ASP A 337 37.79 19.79 17.92
N TYR A 338 38.15 18.90 18.84
CA TYR A 338 39.47 18.31 19.00
C TYR A 338 39.45 16.81 18.70
N HIS A 339 40.16 16.39 17.66
CA HIS A 339 40.31 14.98 17.29
C HIS A 339 41.26 14.25 18.24
N ILE A 340 40.70 13.33 19.03
CA ILE A 340 41.46 12.47 19.94
C ILE A 340 42.07 11.31 19.14
N ASN A 341 41.27 10.66 18.30
CA ASN A 341 41.70 9.58 17.40
C ASN A 341 40.86 9.56 16.10
N LYS A 342 41.06 8.55 15.25
CA LYS A 342 40.34 8.44 13.95
C LYS A 342 38.82 8.25 14.08
N LYS A 343 38.32 7.82 15.25
CA LYS A 343 36.91 7.50 15.50
C LYS A 343 36.24 8.41 16.54
N LEU A 344 37.00 9.15 17.35
CA LEU A 344 36.50 9.92 18.49
C LEU A 344 37.11 11.33 18.53
N SER A 345 36.26 12.31 18.79
CA SER A 345 36.63 13.71 19.07
C SER A 345 35.89 14.25 20.28
N ALA A 346 36.44 15.27 20.92
CA ALA A 346 35.72 16.09 21.90
C ALA A 346 35.37 17.44 21.27
N PHE A 347 34.26 18.06 21.68
CA PHE A 347 33.90 19.39 21.21
C PHE A 347 33.41 20.30 22.34
N ILE A 348 33.59 21.60 22.15
CA ILE A 348 33.05 22.66 22.99
C ILE A 348 32.31 23.65 22.08
N SER A 349 31.15 24.10 22.51
CA SER A 349 30.31 25.08 21.81
C SER A 349 29.93 26.24 22.72
N THR A 350 29.91 27.43 22.15
CA THR A 350 29.34 28.63 22.78
C THR A 350 28.44 29.36 21.80
N GLY A 351 27.38 30.00 22.29
CA GLY A 351 26.45 30.70 21.43
C GLY A 351 25.41 31.51 22.17
N TRP A 352 24.38 31.93 21.45
CA TRP A 352 23.26 32.69 21.98
C TRP A 352 21.95 32.10 21.46
N GLY A 353 20.93 32.02 22.33
CA GLY A 353 19.62 31.45 21.99
C GLY A 353 18.47 32.30 22.50
N THR A 354 17.47 32.53 21.65
CA THR A 354 16.24 33.25 21.97
C THR A 354 15.05 32.28 21.87
N THR A 355 14.38 32.03 22.99
CA THR A 355 13.23 31.11 23.11
C THR A 355 11.92 31.89 23.23
N ARG A 356 10.88 31.50 22.49
CA ARG A 356 9.56 32.16 22.45
C ARG A 356 8.41 31.15 22.43
N HIS A 357 7.22 31.59 22.83
CA HIS A 357 5.99 30.77 22.75
C HIS A 357 5.41 30.73 21.33
N TYR A 358 4.90 29.55 20.93
CA TYR A 358 4.05 29.44 19.74
C TYR A 358 2.73 30.20 19.93
N GLY A 359 2.21 30.78 18.84
CA GLY A 359 0.95 31.54 18.83
C GLY A 359 1.09 32.99 19.28
N ASN A 360 1.51 33.21 20.53
CA ASN A 360 1.56 34.57 21.12
C ASN A 360 2.90 35.29 20.92
N ASN A 361 3.92 34.59 20.43
CA ASN A 361 5.28 35.10 20.19
C ASN A 361 5.94 35.81 21.39
N LYS A 362 5.43 35.59 22.61
CA LYS A 362 5.98 36.15 23.85
C LYS A 362 7.38 35.57 24.10
N LEU A 363 8.32 36.43 24.45
CA LEU A 363 9.68 36.04 24.82
C LEU A 363 9.63 35.21 26.10
N TYR A 364 10.19 34.00 26.05
CA TYR A 364 10.34 33.14 27.21
C TYR A 364 11.68 33.41 27.88
N THR A 365 12.78 33.18 27.15
CA THR A 365 14.14 33.46 27.65
C THR A 365 15.06 33.89 26.51
N ASN A 366 16.09 34.65 26.86
CA ASN A 366 17.17 35.02 25.97
C ASN A 366 18.49 34.82 26.74
N ARG A 367 19.33 33.88 26.32
CA ARG A 367 20.50 33.47 27.10
C ARG A 367 21.67 32.97 26.25
N MET A 368 22.84 32.95 26.86
CA MET A 368 24.04 32.31 26.32
C MET A 368 23.91 30.79 26.38
N LEU A 369 24.41 30.10 25.35
CA LEU A 369 24.42 28.65 25.21
C LEU A 369 25.83 28.14 25.42
N LEU A 370 26.00 27.14 26.27
CA LEU A 370 27.27 26.45 26.52
C LEU A 370 27.06 24.95 26.37
N GLU A 371 27.85 24.30 25.51
CA GLU A 371 27.75 22.85 25.27
C GLU A 371 29.14 22.22 25.25
N ALA A 372 29.26 21.01 25.78
CA ALA A 372 30.48 20.23 25.71
C ALA A 372 30.13 18.74 25.57
N GLY A 373 30.91 18.00 24.78
CA GLY A 373 30.63 16.59 24.58
C GLY A 373 31.61 15.84 23.70
N LEU A 374 31.21 14.63 23.33
CA LEU A 374 31.98 13.69 22.52
C LEU A 374 31.32 13.50 21.15
N VAL A 375 32.15 13.19 20.16
CA VAL A 375 31.76 12.95 18.77
C VAL A 375 32.36 11.63 18.31
N MET A 376 31.52 10.69 17.90
CA MET A 376 31.92 9.44 17.27
C MET A 376 31.75 9.53 15.75
N HIS A 377 32.79 9.20 15.00
CA HIS A 377 32.82 9.32 13.55
C HIS A 377 32.49 7.99 12.88
N PHE A 378 31.46 7.99 12.03
CA PHE A 378 31.08 6.88 11.18
C PHE A 378 31.25 7.25 9.71
N ARG A 379 31.94 6.39 8.96
CA ARG A 379 32.03 6.49 7.51
C ARG A 379 31.16 5.39 6.92
N PRO A 380 30.10 5.73 6.16
CA PRO A 380 29.37 4.71 5.42
C PRO A 380 30.33 3.97 4.48
N GLU A 381 30.22 2.65 4.41
CA GLU A 381 30.94 1.88 3.40
C GLU A 381 30.57 2.37 2.00
N LYS A 382 31.56 2.44 1.11
CA LYS A 382 31.33 2.73 -0.29
C LYS A 382 30.62 1.53 -0.90
N THR A 383 29.29 1.48 -0.83
CA THR A 383 28.49 0.47 -1.53
C THR A 383 28.63 0.68 -3.04
N GLN A 384 29.64 0.03 -3.62
CA GLN A 384 29.69 -0.30 -5.04
C GLN A 384 28.73 -1.48 -5.27
N SER A 385 27.44 -1.21 -5.31
CA SER A 385 26.54 -2.15 -5.97
C SER A 385 25.58 -1.36 -6.85
N TYR A 386 25.83 -1.50 -8.15
CA TYR A 386 25.03 -0.99 -9.24
C TYR A 386 24.52 -2.22 -9.99
N GLY A 387 23.24 -2.20 -10.33
CA GLY A 387 22.61 -3.20 -11.19
C GLY A 387 21.52 -3.93 -10.45
N GLY A 388 20.27 -3.55 -10.72
CA GLY A 388 19.17 -4.48 -10.65
C GLY A 388 19.46 -5.63 -11.61
N THR A 389 20.18 -6.63 -11.13
CA THR A 389 19.93 -7.98 -11.60
C THR A 389 18.53 -8.30 -11.14
N VAL A 390 17.60 -8.34 -12.10
CA VAL A 390 16.51 -9.33 -12.06
C VAL A 390 17.17 -10.59 -11.52
N GLY A 391 16.79 -11.02 -10.32
CA GLY A 391 17.47 -12.13 -9.66
C GLY A 391 17.58 -13.26 -10.68
N THR A 392 18.73 -13.95 -10.72
CA THR A 392 18.91 -15.15 -11.55
C THR A 392 17.72 -16.12 -11.39
N THR A 393 17.07 -16.09 -10.22
CA THR A 393 15.80 -16.73 -9.86
C THR A 393 14.61 -16.32 -10.76
N GLU A 394 14.35 -15.05 -11.03
CA GLU A 394 13.21 -14.63 -11.87
C GLU A 394 13.39 -14.99 -13.35
N GLN A 395 14.62 -14.91 -13.87
CA GLN A 395 14.95 -15.34 -15.23
C GLN A 395 14.84 -16.87 -15.40
N THR A 396 15.37 -17.64 -14.43
CA THR A 396 15.24 -19.11 -14.44
C THR A 396 13.78 -19.55 -14.29
N MET A 397 12.98 -18.85 -13.48
CA MET A 397 11.55 -19.14 -13.34
C MET A 397 10.80 -18.93 -14.66
N THR A 398 11.05 -17.82 -15.35
CA THR A 398 10.41 -17.51 -16.64
C THR A 398 10.79 -18.52 -17.73
N GLU A 399 12.08 -18.92 -17.80
CA GLU A 399 12.54 -19.96 -18.73
C GLU A 399 12.00 -21.35 -18.37
N ARG A 400 11.89 -21.68 -17.09
CA ARG A 400 11.34 -22.96 -16.61
C ARG A 400 9.84 -23.05 -16.90
N TYR A 401 9.11 -21.96 -16.69
CA TYR A 401 7.71 -21.82 -17.08
C TYR A 401 7.51 -21.97 -18.59
N ARG A 402 8.35 -21.32 -19.39
CA ARG A 402 8.30 -21.44 -20.84
C ARG A 402 8.55 -22.88 -21.30
N LYS A 403 9.54 -23.57 -20.72
CA LYS A 403 9.80 -25.00 -20.99
C LYS A 403 8.64 -25.91 -20.56
N LEU A 404 7.97 -25.60 -19.44
CA LEU A 404 6.79 -26.34 -18.99
C LEU A 404 5.59 -26.12 -19.93
N LEU A 405 5.44 -24.92 -20.50
CA LEU A 405 4.38 -24.56 -21.44
C LEU A 405 4.62 -25.10 -22.86
N GLU A 406 5.88 -25.21 -23.31
CA GLU A 406 6.23 -25.76 -24.63
C GLU A 406 6.06 -27.28 -24.70
N ASN A 407 6.06 -28.00 -23.57
CA ASN A 407 6.12 -29.47 -23.56
C ASN A 407 4.77 -30.19 -23.36
N ASP A 408 3.64 -29.51 -23.20
CA ASP A 408 2.36 -30.21 -23.05
C ASP A 408 1.15 -29.38 -23.51
N SER A 409 0.63 -29.72 -24.68
CA SER A 409 -0.57 -29.13 -25.27
C SER A 409 -1.86 -29.47 -24.51
N THR A 410 -1.78 -30.29 -23.45
CA THR A 410 -2.93 -30.68 -22.61
C THR A 410 -3.03 -29.91 -21.29
N LEU A 411 -2.00 -29.14 -20.90
CA LEU A 411 -1.97 -28.34 -19.66
C LEU A 411 -2.90 -27.11 -19.67
N TYR A 412 -3.47 -26.77 -20.81
CA TYR A 412 -4.28 -25.55 -21.03
C TYR A 412 -5.66 -25.55 -20.33
N ARG A 413 -5.98 -26.53 -19.47
CA ARG A 413 -7.28 -26.63 -18.80
C ARG A 413 -7.26 -26.74 -17.27
N TYR A 414 -6.11 -26.87 -16.60
CA TYR A 414 -6.09 -27.05 -15.14
C TYR A 414 -4.99 -26.26 -14.42
N ASN A 415 -5.43 -25.26 -13.63
CA ASN A 415 -4.94 -24.89 -12.30
C ASN A 415 -3.42 -24.94 -12.04
N ILE A 416 -2.62 -24.17 -12.78
CA ILE A 416 -1.14 -24.16 -12.76
C ILE A 416 -0.55 -23.56 -11.44
N GLN A 417 -1.33 -23.41 -10.37
CA GLN A 417 -0.89 -22.76 -9.12
C GLN A 417 -1.09 -23.59 -7.86
N PHE A 418 -1.98 -24.59 -7.91
CA PHE A 418 -2.17 -25.53 -6.82
C PHE A 418 -1.58 -26.85 -7.29
N ALA A 419 -0.72 -27.44 -6.47
CA ALA A 419 -0.30 -28.82 -6.72
C ALA A 419 -1.56 -29.67 -6.92
N TYR A 420 -1.57 -30.43 -8.02
CA TYR A 420 -2.75 -31.09 -8.56
C TYR A 420 -3.63 -31.68 -7.44
N ASN A 421 -4.91 -31.30 -7.40
CA ASN A 421 -5.85 -31.93 -6.49
C ASN A 421 -5.91 -33.42 -6.84
N ASP A 422 -5.82 -34.28 -5.83
CA ASP A 422 -5.96 -35.72 -6.01
C ASP A 422 -7.29 -36.01 -6.73
N PRO A 423 -7.27 -36.57 -7.95
CA PRO A 423 -8.47 -36.74 -8.76
C PRO A 423 -9.50 -37.69 -8.14
N LYS A 424 -9.11 -38.45 -7.10
CA LYS A 424 -9.99 -39.32 -6.33
C LYS A 424 -10.77 -38.59 -5.24
N GLU A 425 -10.48 -37.31 -4.99
CA GLU A 425 -11.19 -36.55 -3.96
C GLU A 425 -12.48 -35.91 -4.50
N HIS A 426 -13.60 -36.32 -3.92
CA HIS A 426 -14.92 -35.81 -4.26
C HIS A 426 -15.34 -34.66 -3.33
N ARG A 427 -16.24 -33.81 -3.84
CA ARG A 427 -16.85 -32.71 -3.07
C ARG A 427 -17.84 -33.28 -2.05
N LYS A 428 -17.77 -32.82 -0.80
CA LYS A 428 -18.61 -33.31 0.31
C LYS A 428 -19.49 -32.21 0.89
N ALA A 429 -20.48 -31.78 0.12
CA ALA A 429 -21.37 -30.68 0.48
C ALA A 429 -22.14 -30.94 1.79
N TRP A 430 -22.65 -32.15 2.00
CA TRP A 430 -23.41 -32.51 3.21
C TRP A 430 -22.54 -32.60 4.46
N THR A 431 -21.31 -33.08 4.33
CA THR A 431 -20.34 -33.10 5.45
C THR A 431 -20.07 -31.66 5.94
N ALA A 432 -19.88 -30.72 5.00
CA ALA A 432 -19.73 -29.32 5.34
C ALA A 432 -20.97 -28.73 6.05
N VAL A 433 -22.21 -29.13 5.68
CA VAL A 433 -23.43 -28.69 6.40
C VAL A 433 -23.42 -29.20 7.84
N THR A 434 -23.11 -30.49 8.02
CA THR A 434 -23.02 -31.09 9.37
C THR A 434 -21.95 -30.42 10.21
N GLU A 435 -20.80 -30.08 9.63
CA GLU A 435 -19.74 -29.33 10.31
C GLU A 435 -20.19 -27.93 10.73
N VAL A 436 -20.88 -27.18 9.86
CA VAL A 436 -21.42 -25.84 10.21
C VAL A 436 -22.41 -25.92 11.38
N ILE A 437 -23.30 -26.92 11.37
CA ILE A 437 -24.24 -27.16 12.47
C ILE A 437 -23.47 -27.54 13.75
N GLY A 438 -22.46 -28.39 13.62
CA GLY A 438 -21.59 -28.81 14.72
C GLY A 438 -20.81 -27.66 15.34
N ILE A 439 -20.25 -26.76 14.53
CA ILE A 439 -19.52 -25.56 14.99
C ILE A 439 -20.45 -24.68 15.83
N ASN A 440 -21.62 -24.34 15.30
CA ASN A 440 -22.63 -23.56 16.02
C ASN A 440 -23.04 -24.21 17.34
N ALA A 441 -23.38 -25.50 17.31
CA ALA A 441 -23.77 -26.25 18.50
C ALA A 441 -22.64 -26.29 19.55
N PHE A 442 -21.40 -26.47 19.11
CA PHE A 442 -20.23 -26.50 19.99
C PHE A 442 -19.99 -25.16 20.68
N VAL A 443 -19.98 -24.06 19.91
CA VAL A 443 -19.77 -22.71 20.47
C VAL A 443 -20.93 -22.33 21.40
N HIS A 444 -22.17 -22.60 21.01
CA HIS A 444 -23.34 -22.35 21.86
C HIS A 444 -23.29 -23.15 23.16
N CYS A 445 -22.83 -24.41 23.13
CA CYS A 445 -22.62 -25.21 24.35
C CYS A 445 -21.57 -24.60 25.28
N ILE A 446 -20.45 -24.10 24.74
CA ILE A 446 -19.43 -23.40 25.52
C ILE A 446 -20.02 -22.13 26.15
N ASP A 447 -20.68 -21.29 25.35
CA ASP A 447 -21.22 -20.01 25.80
C ASP A 447 -22.30 -20.18 26.88
N ARG A 448 -23.13 -21.21 26.73
CA ARG A 448 -24.21 -21.51 27.68
C ARG A 448 -23.72 -22.20 28.96
N PHE A 449 -22.90 -23.24 28.82
CA PHE A 449 -22.55 -24.14 29.94
C PHE A 449 -21.21 -23.83 30.59
N ALA A 450 -20.23 -23.31 29.86
CA ALA A 450 -18.91 -22.99 30.40
C ALA A 450 -18.77 -21.50 30.75
N LEU A 451 -19.21 -20.59 29.86
CA LEU A 451 -19.07 -19.14 30.05
C LEU A 451 -20.31 -18.48 30.66
N HIS A 452 -21.44 -19.20 30.70
CA HIS A 452 -22.71 -18.76 31.29
C HIS A 452 -23.24 -17.41 30.78
N TYR A 453 -22.99 -17.10 29.51
CA TYR A 453 -23.48 -15.86 28.90
C TYR A 453 -25.02 -15.81 28.86
N LYS A 454 -25.57 -14.60 29.02
CA LYS A 454 -27.02 -14.39 29.06
C LYS A 454 -27.67 -14.57 27.68
N PHE A 455 -27.00 -14.13 26.60
CA PHE A 455 -27.49 -14.24 25.23
C PHE A 455 -27.64 -15.71 24.76
N ALA A 456 -26.78 -16.61 25.24
CA ALA A 456 -26.79 -18.04 24.87
C ALA A 456 -27.85 -18.90 25.63
N LYS A 457 -28.71 -18.30 26.45
CA LYS A 457 -29.77 -19.02 27.20
C LYS A 457 -31.03 -19.22 26.36
N VAL A 458 -30.84 -19.72 25.15
CA VAL A 458 -31.90 -19.91 24.14
C VAL A 458 -32.93 -20.95 24.57
N ASN A 459 -34.20 -20.71 24.22
CA ASN A 459 -35.28 -21.68 24.31
C ASN A 459 -36.17 -21.60 23.04
N PHE A 460 -37.08 -22.55 22.86
CA PHE A 460 -37.96 -22.57 21.67
C PHE A 460 -38.79 -21.29 21.50
N LYS A 461 -39.11 -20.59 22.59
CA LYS A 461 -39.85 -19.32 22.56
C LYS A 461 -38.98 -18.18 22.04
N SER A 462 -37.70 -18.11 22.41
CA SER A 462 -36.78 -17.09 21.89
C SER A 462 -36.51 -17.30 20.40
N ILE A 463 -36.27 -18.53 19.96
CA ILE A 463 -36.10 -18.85 18.53
C ILE A 463 -37.36 -18.43 17.75
N SER A 464 -38.55 -18.82 18.22
CA SER A 464 -39.80 -18.42 17.55
C SER A 464 -40.00 -16.90 17.49
N ASN A 465 -39.55 -16.18 18.52
CA ASN A 465 -39.60 -14.72 18.53
C ASN A 465 -38.64 -14.09 17.53
N ASN A 466 -37.43 -14.64 17.37
CA ASN A 466 -36.43 -14.14 16.41
C ASN A 466 -36.93 -14.23 14.97
N PHE A 467 -37.58 -15.35 14.61
CA PHE A 467 -38.23 -15.50 13.30
C PHE A 467 -39.44 -14.56 13.09
N LYS A 468 -40.07 -14.05 14.16
CA LYS A 468 -41.21 -13.13 14.07
C LYS A 468 -40.81 -11.66 14.02
N ASN A 469 -39.80 -11.27 14.80
CA ASN A 469 -39.39 -9.87 14.97
C ASN A 469 -38.50 -9.39 13.81
N GLY A 470 -37.84 -10.30 13.10
CA GLY A 470 -36.97 -9.96 11.97
C GLY A 470 -35.68 -9.27 12.40
N PHE A 471 -34.95 -8.70 11.43
CA PHE A 471 -33.63 -8.13 11.67
C PHE A 471 -33.68 -6.78 12.38
N VAL A 472 -32.76 -6.61 13.32
CA VAL A 472 -32.43 -5.32 13.94
C VAL A 472 -30.99 -4.92 13.56
N TRP A 473 -30.63 -3.67 13.85
CA TRP A 473 -29.25 -3.22 13.85
C TRP A 473 -28.82 -3.08 15.31
N ASP A 474 -27.77 -3.76 15.71
CA ASP A 474 -27.30 -3.80 17.09
C ASP A 474 -26.06 -2.90 17.29
N ASN A 475 -25.57 -2.78 18.53
CA ASN A 475 -24.43 -1.91 18.90
C ASN A 475 -23.39 -2.69 19.72
N ASP A 476 -23.03 -3.88 19.26
CA ASP A 476 -22.09 -4.72 19.97
C ASP A 476 -20.67 -4.15 20.07
N LYS A 477 -19.86 -4.74 20.96
CA LYS A 477 -18.49 -4.29 21.19
C LYS A 477 -17.68 -4.36 19.89
N PHE A 478 -16.94 -3.29 19.60
CA PHE A 478 -16.12 -3.18 18.39
C PHE A 478 -15.27 -4.42 18.07
N THR A 479 -14.60 -5.01 19.06
CA THR A 479 -13.79 -6.23 18.86
C THR A 479 -14.62 -7.47 18.52
N THR A 480 -15.85 -7.55 19.01
CA THR A 480 -16.78 -8.64 18.72
C THR A 480 -17.21 -8.53 17.26
N ASN A 481 -17.84 -7.41 16.86
CA ASN A 481 -18.38 -7.21 15.49
C ASN A 481 -17.31 -7.21 14.42
N GLN A 482 -16.11 -6.73 14.76
CA GLN A 482 -15.10 -6.45 13.77
C GLN A 482 -13.93 -7.45 13.77
N PHE A 483 -13.93 -8.45 14.65
CA PHE A 483 -12.93 -9.53 14.61
C PHE A 483 -13.52 -10.90 14.96
N ALA A 484 -14.26 -11.02 16.07
CA ALA A 484 -14.80 -12.32 16.50
C ALA A 484 -15.83 -12.87 15.50
N HIS A 485 -16.75 -12.04 15.02
CA HIS A 485 -17.73 -12.40 13.99
C HIS A 485 -17.05 -12.83 12.67
N PRO A 486 -16.15 -12.04 12.05
CA PRO A 486 -15.35 -12.48 10.91
C PRO A 486 -14.60 -13.81 11.14
N TYR A 487 -13.97 -13.98 12.31
CA TYR A 487 -13.28 -15.22 12.65
C TYR A 487 -14.23 -16.41 12.73
N HIS A 488 -15.39 -16.25 13.38
CA HIS A 488 -16.40 -17.30 13.47
C HIS A 488 -16.92 -17.67 12.07
N GLY A 489 -17.25 -16.69 11.24
CA GLY A 489 -17.67 -16.91 9.86
C GLY A 489 -16.62 -17.63 9.01
N SER A 490 -15.33 -17.44 9.31
CA SER A 490 -14.23 -18.16 8.65
C SER A 490 -14.28 -19.66 8.92
N LEU A 491 -14.76 -20.09 10.09
CA LEU A 491 -14.92 -21.50 10.43
C LEU A 491 -15.99 -22.15 9.55
N TYR A 492 -17.13 -21.48 9.34
CA TYR A 492 -18.19 -21.96 8.46
C TYR A 492 -17.72 -22.05 7.00
N TYR A 493 -17.02 -21.02 6.52
CA TYR A 493 -16.45 -21.02 5.19
C TYR A 493 -15.42 -22.15 5.01
N ASN A 494 -14.56 -22.36 6.01
CA ASN A 494 -13.54 -23.40 6.00
C ASN A 494 -14.12 -24.82 6.10
N ALA A 495 -15.28 -25.02 6.74
CA ALA A 495 -15.99 -26.30 6.70
C ALA A 495 -16.31 -26.72 5.25
N ALA A 496 -16.72 -25.78 4.41
CA ALA A 496 -16.92 -26.03 2.99
C ALA A 496 -15.60 -26.18 2.21
N ARG A 497 -14.64 -25.25 2.37
CA ARG A 497 -13.38 -25.28 1.61
C ARG A 497 -12.54 -26.51 1.88
N SER A 498 -12.45 -26.95 3.14
CA SER A 498 -11.73 -28.16 3.52
C SER A 498 -12.39 -29.47 3.04
N ASN A 499 -13.66 -29.40 2.63
CA ASN A 499 -14.42 -30.49 1.99
C ASN A 499 -14.42 -30.41 0.45
N ASN A 500 -13.43 -29.72 -0.14
CA ASN A 500 -13.18 -29.58 -1.58
C ASN A 500 -14.22 -28.76 -2.37
N LEU A 501 -15.00 -27.92 -1.70
CA LEU A 501 -15.85 -26.94 -2.39
C LEU A 501 -15.00 -25.77 -2.91
N SER A 502 -15.39 -25.18 -4.04
CA SER A 502 -14.73 -23.99 -4.58
C SER A 502 -15.01 -22.74 -3.73
N PHE A 503 -14.31 -21.64 -4.02
CA PHE A 503 -14.54 -20.33 -3.39
C PHE A 503 -16.03 -19.97 -3.39
N TRP A 504 -16.63 -19.86 -4.58
CA TRP A 504 -18.05 -19.49 -4.77
C TRP A 504 -19.03 -20.48 -4.12
N GLN A 505 -18.70 -21.76 -4.10
CA GLN A 505 -19.54 -22.80 -3.49
C GLN A 505 -19.51 -22.75 -1.95
N SER A 506 -18.51 -22.12 -1.36
CA SER A 506 -18.32 -22.05 0.09
C SER A 506 -19.02 -20.83 0.71
N LEU A 507 -19.33 -19.80 -0.08
CA LEU A 507 -20.07 -18.60 0.38
C LEU A 507 -21.38 -18.92 1.12
N PRO A 508 -22.27 -19.80 0.61
CA PRO A 508 -23.55 -20.08 1.27
C PRO A 508 -23.41 -20.69 2.66
N TYR A 509 -22.28 -21.34 2.95
CA TYR A 509 -22.03 -21.94 4.27
C TYR A 509 -21.69 -20.89 5.30
N ALA A 510 -20.92 -19.86 4.92
CA ALA A 510 -20.65 -18.70 5.78
C ALA A 510 -21.95 -17.95 6.11
N LEU A 511 -22.77 -17.68 5.08
CA LEU A 511 -24.05 -16.99 5.25
C LEU A 511 -25.05 -17.83 6.06
N GLY A 512 -25.19 -19.10 5.72
CA GLY A 512 -26.13 -20.01 6.38
C GLY A 512 -25.74 -20.27 7.84
N GLY A 513 -24.45 -20.45 8.14
CA GLY A 513 -23.95 -20.60 9.50
C GLY A 513 -24.18 -19.35 10.34
N SER A 514 -23.96 -18.17 9.75
CA SER A 514 -24.22 -16.88 10.39
C SER A 514 -25.71 -16.69 10.69
N LEU A 515 -26.58 -16.91 9.70
CA LEU A 515 -28.04 -16.86 9.91
C LEU A 515 -28.50 -17.88 10.96
N MET A 516 -27.91 -19.07 11.01
CA MET A 516 -28.26 -20.05 12.02
C MET A 516 -27.91 -19.58 13.43
N TRP A 517 -26.73 -18.96 13.61
CA TRP A 517 -26.33 -18.37 14.90
C TRP A 517 -27.29 -17.26 15.33
N GLU A 518 -27.57 -16.29 14.46
CA GLU A 518 -28.41 -15.14 14.79
C GLU A 518 -29.87 -15.53 15.12
N PHE A 519 -30.43 -16.49 14.39
CA PHE A 519 -31.82 -16.90 14.60
C PHE A 519 -31.99 -17.96 15.69
N MET A 520 -30.97 -18.76 15.98
CA MET A 520 -31.09 -19.95 16.83
C MET A 520 -30.07 -20.03 17.98
N GLY A 521 -28.98 -19.25 17.93
CA GLY A 521 -27.90 -19.21 18.92
C GLY A 521 -28.08 -18.14 20.00
N GLU A 522 -28.98 -17.18 19.79
CA GLU A 522 -29.15 -16.04 20.69
C GLU A 522 -30.61 -15.82 21.13
N VAL A 523 -30.78 -15.21 22.30
CA VAL A 523 -32.09 -14.77 22.82
C VAL A 523 -32.47 -13.39 22.28
N GLU A 524 -31.48 -12.64 21.81
CA GLU A 524 -31.63 -11.30 21.26
C GLU A 524 -32.15 -11.38 19.81
N PRO A 525 -32.82 -10.33 19.30
CA PRO A 525 -33.30 -10.32 17.93
C PRO A 525 -32.11 -10.35 16.95
N PRO A 526 -32.23 -11.05 15.81
CA PRO A 526 -31.11 -11.26 14.90
C PRO A 526 -30.60 -9.94 14.33
N ALA A 527 -29.28 -9.74 14.31
CA ALA A 527 -28.65 -8.50 13.88
C ALA A 527 -28.15 -8.59 12.43
N ILE A 528 -28.61 -7.69 11.55
CA ILE A 528 -28.24 -7.75 10.13
C ILE A 528 -26.75 -7.43 9.91
N ASN A 529 -26.20 -6.51 10.69
CA ASN A 529 -24.78 -6.14 10.62
C ASN A 529 -23.88 -7.29 11.03
N ASP A 530 -24.30 -8.12 12.00
CA ASP A 530 -23.52 -9.27 12.44
C ASP A 530 -23.62 -10.42 11.44
N VAL A 531 -24.79 -10.60 10.81
CA VAL A 531 -24.90 -11.47 9.64
C VAL A 531 -23.90 -11.10 8.56
N MET A 532 -23.84 -9.80 8.20
CA MET A 532 -22.96 -9.31 7.14
C MET A 532 -21.48 -9.40 7.52
N ALA A 533 -21.10 -8.93 8.71
CA ALA A 533 -19.72 -8.96 9.19
C ALA A 533 -19.18 -10.38 9.32
N THR A 534 -19.98 -11.29 9.90
CA THR A 534 -19.65 -12.72 10.00
C THR A 534 -19.51 -13.34 8.61
N THR A 535 -20.44 -13.07 7.69
CA THR A 535 -20.42 -13.69 6.36
C THR A 535 -19.26 -13.17 5.51
N MET A 536 -19.18 -11.86 5.31
CA MET A 536 -18.24 -11.24 4.37
C MET A 536 -16.81 -11.23 4.91
N GLY A 537 -16.64 -10.89 6.19
CA GLY A 537 -15.36 -11.03 6.88
C GLY A 537 -14.94 -12.50 6.98
N GLY A 538 -15.89 -13.41 7.22
CA GLY A 538 -15.66 -14.85 7.24
C GLY A 538 -15.17 -15.44 5.91
N ILE A 539 -15.71 -15.00 4.78
CA ILE A 539 -15.20 -15.38 3.45
C ILE A 539 -13.75 -14.94 3.28
N CYS A 540 -13.42 -13.72 3.71
CA CYS A 540 -12.07 -13.15 3.61
C CYS A 540 -11.05 -13.92 4.46
N PHE A 541 -11.30 -14.04 5.77
CA PHE A 541 -10.44 -14.78 6.69
C PHE A 541 -10.39 -16.27 6.35
N GLY A 542 -11.51 -16.84 5.93
CA GLY A 542 -11.64 -18.25 5.58
C GLY A 542 -10.78 -18.61 4.37
N GLU A 543 -10.88 -17.87 3.27
CA GLU A 543 -10.07 -18.15 2.09
C GLU A 543 -8.57 -17.96 2.35
N LEU A 544 -8.22 -16.92 3.10
CA LEU A 544 -6.84 -16.65 3.50
C LEU A 544 -6.26 -17.76 4.38
N SER A 545 -6.97 -18.13 5.45
CA SER A 545 -6.54 -19.21 6.35
C SER A 545 -6.45 -20.56 5.63
N HIS A 546 -7.39 -20.87 4.74
CA HIS A 546 -7.34 -22.07 3.90
C HIS A 546 -6.07 -22.11 3.04
N ARG A 547 -5.76 -21.01 2.33
CA ARG A 547 -4.57 -20.93 1.46
C ARG A 547 -3.27 -20.98 2.24
N ILE A 548 -3.16 -20.24 3.33
CA ILE A 548 -1.96 -20.25 4.19
C ILE A 548 -1.76 -21.62 4.84
N SER A 549 -2.83 -22.28 5.29
CA SER A 549 -2.76 -23.65 5.82
C SER A 549 -2.21 -24.63 4.77
N HIS A 550 -2.65 -24.52 3.51
CA HIS A 550 -2.13 -25.33 2.40
C HIS A 550 -0.66 -25.07 2.07
N LEU A 551 -0.12 -23.88 2.37
CA LEU A 551 1.32 -23.59 2.24
C LEU A 551 2.17 -24.39 3.22
N LEU A 552 1.61 -24.77 4.37
CA LEU A 552 2.36 -25.50 5.40
C LEU A 552 2.33 -27.01 5.17
N LEU A 553 1.26 -27.51 4.54
CA LEU A 553 1.00 -28.95 4.35
C LEU A 553 1.89 -29.59 3.28
N ASP A 554 2.39 -30.79 3.62
CA ASP A 554 3.11 -31.68 2.71
C ASP A 554 2.89 -33.14 3.17
N ASP A 555 2.07 -33.88 2.42
CA ASP A 555 1.70 -35.27 2.75
C ASP A 555 2.85 -36.26 2.59
N SER A 556 3.97 -35.88 1.96
CA SER A 556 5.16 -36.74 1.85
C SER A 556 6.01 -36.74 3.12
N SER A 557 5.85 -35.71 3.97
CA SER A 557 6.63 -35.52 5.18
C SER A 557 6.35 -36.60 6.24
N ARG A 558 7.33 -36.87 7.10
CA ARG A 558 7.31 -37.92 8.14
C ARG A 558 7.80 -37.41 9.50
N GLY A 559 7.46 -38.14 10.57
CA GLY A 559 7.95 -37.86 11.92
C GLY A 559 7.56 -36.48 12.45
N PHE A 560 8.46 -35.86 13.22
CA PHE A 560 8.21 -34.56 13.87
C PHE A 560 8.01 -33.42 12.86
N GLN A 561 8.65 -33.49 11.68
CA GLN A 561 8.43 -32.49 10.63
C GLN A 561 6.98 -32.48 10.16
N ARG A 562 6.39 -33.67 9.97
CA ARG A 562 4.96 -33.77 9.63
C ARG A 562 4.08 -33.20 10.74
N PHE A 563 4.38 -33.56 11.99
CA PHE A 563 3.67 -33.03 13.14
C PHE A 563 3.68 -31.49 13.15
N LEU A 564 4.84 -30.86 12.98
CA LEU A 564 4.94 -29.39 12.94
C LEU A 564 4.14 -28.78 11.78
N ARG A 565 4.15 -29.40 10.60
CA ARG A 565 3.38 -28.95 9.43
C ARG A 565 1.87 -29.04 9.67
N GLU A 566 1.40 -30.18 10.16
CA GLU A 566 -0.03 -30.39 10.47
C GLU A 566 -0.47 -29.49 11.64
N PHE A 567 0.37 -29.32 12.67
CA PHE A 567 0.10 -28.44 13.80
C PHE A 567 0.01 -26.98 13.35
N GLY A 568 0.99 -26.47 12.60
CA GLY A 568 0.95 -25.12 12.03
C GLY A 568 -0.24 -24.90 11.10
N ALA A 569 -0.53 -25.87 10.22
CA ALA A 569 -1.68 -25.83 9.33
C ALA A 569 -3.02 -25.79 10.09
N THR A 570 -3.11 -26.48 11.23
CA THR A 570 -4.28 -26.51 12.10
C THR A 570 -4.43 -25.21 12.89
N LEU A 571 -3.35 -24.60 13.36
CA LEU A 571 -3.40 -23.28 14.02
C LEU A 571 -3.96 -22.21 13.09
N VAL A 572 -3.59 -22.25 11.80
CA VAL A 572 -4.07 -21.30 10.79
C VAL A 572 -5.51 -21.63 10.37
N ASN A 573 -5.82 -22.90 10.10
CA ASN A 573 -7.16 -23.36 9.71
C ASN A 573 -7.60 -24.54 10.60
N PRO A 574 -8.26 -24.26 11.74
CA PRO A 574 -8.66 -25.29 12.70
C PRO A 574 -9.61 -26.33 12.12
N ILE A 575 -10.57 -25.91 11.30
CA ILE A 575 -11.55 -26.81 10.66
C ILE A 575 -10.86 -27.72 9.64
N GLY A 576 -9.94 -27.17 8.85
CA GLY A 576 -9.10 -27.96 7.95
C GLY A 576 -8.28 -29.01 8.69
N GLY A 577 -7.62 -28.62 9.80
CA GLY A 577 -6.87 -29.54 10.65
C GLY A 577 -7.73 -30.64 11.26
N PHE A 578 -8.89 -30.28 11.82
CA PHE A 578 -9.88 -31.22 12.36
C PHE A 578 -10.33 -32.25 11.31
N ASN A 579 -10.69 -31.79 10.11
CA ASN A 579 -11.08 -32.65 9.01
C ASN A 579 -9.96 -33.59 8.59
N ARG A 580 -8.72 -33.12 8.56
CA ARG A 580 -7.55 -33.96 8.25
C ARG A 580 -7.29 -35.01 9.34
N LEU A 581 -7.49 -34.67 10.61
CA LEU A 581 -7.34 -35.61 11.73
C LEU A 581 -8.39 -36.73 11.67
N ILE A 582 -9.67 -36.38 11.51
CA ILE A 582 -10.78 -37.37 11.51
C ILE A 582 -10.79 -38.22 10.25
N THR A 583 -10.49 -37.62 9.08
CA THR A 583 -10.40 -38.39 7.82
C THR A 583 -9.12 -39.23 7.72
N GLY A 584 -8.21 -39.11 8.69
CA GLY A 584 -6.93 -39.80 8.71
C GLY A 584 -5.88 -39.25 7.75
N LYS A 585 -6.18 -38.16 7.02
CA LYS A 585 -5.21 -37.50 6.11
C LYS A 585 -3.99 -36.99 6.87
N ALA A 586 -4.16 -36.50 8.10
CA ALA A 586 -3.07 -36.03 8.94
C ALA A 586 -1.99 -37.10 9.20
N TRP A 587 -2.34 -38.38 9.09
CA TRP A 587 -1.46 -39.52 9.38
C TRP A 587 -0.99 -40.24 8.10
N ARG A 588 -1.63 -40.01 6.95
CA ARG A 588 -1.41 -40.75 5.71
C ARG A 588 -0.28 -40.16 4.86
N ILE A 589 0.76 -40.95 4.59
CA ILE A 589 1.87 -40.53 3.72
C ILE A 589 1.50 -40.79 2.24
N LYS A 590 1.65 -39.77 1.38
CA LYS A 590 1.42 -39.87 -0.08
C LYS A 590 2.68 -39.53 -0.86
N GLY A 591 2.94 -40.26 -1.95
CA GLY A 591 4.04 -39.98 -2.89
C GLY A 591 3.65 -39.09 -4.07
N GLN A 592 2.39 -39.15 -4.50
CA GLN A 592 1.82 -38.32 -5.57
C GLN A 592 0.73 -37.42 -5.00
N TYR A 593 0.49 -36.25 -5.63
CA TYR A 593 -0.49 -35.26 -5.17
C TYR A 593 -0.29 -34.89 -3.68
N HIS A 594 0.97 -34.84 -3.24
CA HIS A 594 1.34 -34.68 -1.83
C HIS A 594 1.51 -33.22 -1.40
N LYS A 595 1.73 -32.32 -2.37
CA LYS A 595 1.75 -30.88 -2.14
C LYS A 595 0.35 -30.32 -2.35
N TYR A 596 0.03 -29.24 -1.64
CA TYR A 596 -1.22 -28.49 -1.79
C TYR A 596 -0.99 -27.11 -2.41
N HIS A 597 0.27 -26.80 -2.70
CA HIS A 597 0.75 -25.55 -3.26
C HIS A 597 1.96 -25.80 -4.14
N ASP A 598 2.08 -25.06 -5.23
CA ASP A 598 3.27 -25.11 -6.09
C ASP A 598 4.22 -23.95 -5.77
N TYR A 599 5.22 -24.27 -4.93
CA TYR A 599 6.27 -23.33 -4.50
C TYR A 599 7.15 -22.81 -5.64
N GLU A 600 7.18 -23.50 -6.80
CA GLU A 600 7.94 -23.04 -7.97
C GLU A 600 7.09 -22.17 -8.89
N ALA A 601 5.79 -22.06 -8.65
CA ALA A 601 4.86 -21.37 -9.52
C ALA A 601 4.34 -20.06 -8.93
N LEU A 602 4.18 -20.02 -7.61
CA LEU A 602 3.48 -18.92 -6.95
C LEU A 602 4.43 -18.20 -5.99
N PRO A 603 4.80 -16.94 -6.27
CA PRO A 603 5.70 -16.20 -5.40
C PRO A 603 5.01 -15.89 -4.07
N ILE A 604 5.69 -16.15 -2.97
CA ILE A 604 5.26 -15.81 -1.61
C ILE A 604 6.34 -14.92 -1.01
N ASP A 605 5.93 -13.76 -0.52
CA ASP A 605 6.80 -12.87 0.25
C ASP A 605 6.29 -12.80 1.68
N LEU A 606 7.08 -13.29 2.63
CA LEU A 606 6.79 -13.23 4.06
C LEU A 606 7.85 -12.34 4.72
N SER A 607 7.40 -11.25 5.32
CA SER A 607 8.24 -10.34 6.09
C SER A 607 7.72 -10.25 7.51
N ILE A 608 8.62 -10.45 8.48
CA ILE A 608 8.34 -10.22 9.90
C ILE A 608 9.24 -9.10 10.35
N SER A 609 8.65 -8.04 10.87
CA SER A 609 9.37 -6.89 11.42
C SER A 609 8.96 -6.66 12.86
N SER A 610 9.87 -6.10 13.65
CA SER A 610 9.59 -5.68 15.02
C SER A 610 10.14 -4.28 15.24
N GLY A 611 9.50 -3.54 16.13
CA GLY A 611 9.89 -2.16 16.39
C GLY A 611 9.22 -1.59 17.63
N ILE A 612 9.56 -0.34 17.91
CA ILE A 612 8.92 0.43 18.98
C ILE A 612 8.06 1.49 18.31
N ARG A 613 6.77 1.46 18.59
CA ARG A 613 5.81 2.47 18.17
C ARG A 613 5.58 3.43 19.33
N TYR A 614 5.47 4.71 19.00
CA TYR A 614 5.09 5.75 19.94
C TYR A 614 3.76 6.34 19.49
N LEU A 615 2.74 6.27 20.36
CA LEU A 615 1.38 6.74 20.09
C LEU A 615 1.08 7.93 21.01
N ALA A 616 0.87 9.10 20.43
CA ALA A 616 0.55 10.31 21.16
C ALA A 616 -0.78 10.90 20.70
N ASP A 617 -1.44 11.60 21.61
CA ASP A 617 -2.67 12.32 21.30
C ASP A 617 -2.44 13.82 21.09
N ASN A 618 -3.37 14.46 20.38
CA ASN A 618 -3.37 15.92 20.14
C ASN A 618 -2.06 16.48 19.52
N GLY A 619 -1.33 15.65 18.78
CA GLY A 619 -0.08 16.03 18.12
C GLY A 619 1.05 16.38 19.09
N ALA A 620 1.03 15.86 20.31
CA ALA A 620 2.14 15.97 21.25
C ALA A 620 3.30 15.06 20.79
N MET A 621 4.52 15.57 20.72
CA MET A 621 5.66 14.76 20.26
C MET A 621 6.21 13.85 21.35
N PHE A 622 5.90 14.13 22.62
CA PHE A 622 6.49 13.39 23.74
C PHE A 622 5.53 13.03 24.90
N ARG A 623 4.25 13.39 24.80
CA ARG A 623 3.18 12.88 25.67
C ARG A 623 2.39 11.74 25.00
N GLY A 624 2.83 10.50 25.21
CA GLY A 624 2.29 9.32 24.52
C GLY A 624 2.72 7.99 25.15
N ASP A 625 2.15 6.91 24.65
CA ASP A 625 2.45 5.55 25.10
C ASP A 625 3.41 4.86 24.12
N TYR A 626 4.42 4.18 24.66
CA TYR A 626 5.31 3.33 23.89
C TYR A 626 4.72 1.92 23.81
N ASN A 627 4.71 1.34 22.61
CA ASN A 627 4.28 -0.03 22.35
C ASN A 627 5.33 -0.74 21.50
N ALA A 628 5.91 -1.82 22.02
CA ALA A 628 6.72 -2.72 21.21
C ALA A 628 5.79 -3.56 20.34
N PHE A 629 5.99 -3.53 19.02
CA PHE A 629 5.13 -4.23 18.08
C PHE A 629 5.90 -5.26 17.25
N MET A 630 5.16 -6.25 16.77
CA MET A 630 5.56 -7.16 15.70
C MET A 630 4.58 -7.02 14.54
N ASN A 631 5.08 -6.82 13.34
CA ASN A 631 4.30 -6.77 12.12
C ASN A 631 4.62 -8.00 11.26
N VAL A 632 3.57 -8.68 10.82
CA VAL A 632 3.64 -9.82 9.91
C VAL A 632 3.01 -9.38 8.60
N PHE A 633 3.82 -9.29 7.55
CA PHE A 633 3.39 -9.01 6.20
C PHE A 633 3.54 -10.27 5.34
N LEU A 634 2.48 -10.63 4.62
CA LEU A 634 2.45 -11.76 3.71
C LEU A 634 1.82 -11.31 2.38
N GLU A 635 2.55 -11.44 1.28
CA GLU A 635 2.03 -11.30 -0.08
C GLU A 635 2.01 -12.69 -0.73
N TYR A 636 0.82 -13.10 -1.18
CA TYR A 636 0.58 -14.38 -1.82
C TYR A 636 0.26 -14.14 -3.28
N GLY A 637 1.07 -14.69 -4.19
CA GLY A 637 0.83 -14.69 -5.63
C GLY A 637 1.33 -13.45 -6.35
N ASP A 638 1.29 -13.50 -7.68
CA ASP A 638 1.64 -12.35 -8.53
C ASP A 638 0.36 -11.60 -8.95
N PRO A 639 0.18 -10.33 -8.53
CA PRO A 639 -0.99 -9.55 -8.87
C PRO A 639 -1.13 -9.24 -10.35
N LEU A 640 -0.08 -9.45 -11.16
CA LEU A 640 0.00 -9.10 -12.59
C LEU A 640 0.14 -10.32 -13.51
N ASN A 641 0.05 -11.54 -12.96
CA ASN A 641 0.13 -12.75 -13.75
C ASN A 641 -1.21 -13.05 -14.45
N GLU A 642 -1.18 -13.02 -15.78
CA GLU A 642 -2.35 -13.21 -16.66
C GLU A 642 -2.98 -14.60 -16.56
N ALA A 643 -2.20 -15.61 -16.16
CA ALA A 643 -2.71 -16.97 -15.99
C ALA A 643 -3.54 -17.14 -14.70
N THR A 644 -3.59 -16.10 -13.86
CA THR A 644 -4.03 -16.18 -12.47
C THR A 644 -5.12 -15.15 -12.24
N THR A 645 -6.38 -15.58 -12.35
CA THR A 645 -7.52 -14.66 -12.32
C THR A 645 -8.63 -15.15 -11.40
N LYS A 646 -8.43 -16.27 -10.68
CA LYS A 646 -9.44 -16.78 -9.75
C LYS A 646 -9.43 -15.96 -8.45
N PRO A 647 -10.54 -15.99 -7.69
CA PRO A 647 -10.60 -15.34 -6.40
C PRO A 647 -9.44 -15.78 -5.49
N TYR A 648 -8.77 -14.81 -4.88
CA TYR A 648 -7.64 -14.96 -3.97
C TYR A 648 -6.40 -15.64 -4.56
N ASP A 649 -6.26 -15.77 -5.88
CA ASP A 649 -4.98 -16.14 -6.50
C ASP A 649 -3.90 -15.08 -6.25
N PHE A 650 -4.32 -13.88 -5.86
CA PHE A 650 -3.47 -12.86 -5.25
C PHE A 650 -4.15 -12.33 -3.98
N PHE A 651 -3.40 -12.25 -2.88
CA PHE A 651 -3.81 -11.48 -1.70
C PHE A 651 -2.60 -10.95 -0.93
N SER A 652 -2.81 -9.87 -0.16
CA SER A 652 -1.85 -9.39 0.83
C SER A 652 -2.49 -9.33 2.22
N LEU A 653 -1.72 -9.71 3.23
CA LEU A 653 -2.04 -9.62 4.64
C LEU A 653 -0.97 -8.80 5.34
N GLU A 654 -1.39 -7.81 6.13
CA GLU A 654 -0.54 -7.14 7.09
C GLU A 654 -1.21 -7.21 8.46
N ALA A 655 -0.56 -7.82 9.44
CA ALA A 655 -1.08 -7.97 10.80
C ALA A 655 -0.06 -7.44 11.81
N MET A 656 -0.49 -6.44 12.59
CA MET A 656 0.33 -5.76 13.59
C MET A 656 -0.11 -6.14 14.99
N PHE A 657 0.81 -6.72 15.75
CA PHE A 657 0.60 -7.17 17.13
C PHE A 657 1.39 -6.33 18.13
N GLY A 658 0.73 -5.87 19.19
CA GLY A 658 1.35 -5.20 20.33
C GLY A 658 1.84 -6.24 21.33
N ILE A 659 3.15 -6.35 21.51
CA ILE A 659 3.77 -7.36 22.38
C ILE A 659 3.90 -6.81 23.80
N VAL A 660 4.36 -5.56 23.94
CA VAL A 660 4.59 -4.92 25.24
C VAL A 660 4.09 -3.49 25.20
N GLY A 661 3.15 -3.18 26.08
CA GLY A 661 2.57 -1.85 26.21
C GLY A 661 1.14 -1.94 26.71
N GLU A 662 0.48 -0.79 26.75
CA GLU A 662 -0.89 -0.63 27.24
C GLU A 662 -1.92 -0.62 26.11
N GLN A 663 -1.49 -0.91 24.88
CA GLN A 663 -2.33 -0.96 23.69
C GLN A 663 -2.83 -2.39 23.43
N PRO A 664 -3.94 -2.58 22.70
CA PRO A 664 -4.47 -3.90 22.37
C PRO A 664 -3.44 -4.81 21.70
N LEU A 665 -3.50 -6.11 22.00
CA LEU A 665 -2.63 -7.14 21.41
C LEU A 665 -2.70 -7.14 19.87
N ILE A 666 -3.90 -6.98 19.30
CA ILE A 666 -4.09 -6.83 17.86
C ILE A 666 -4.35 -5.36 17.57
N ASN A 667 -3.34 -4.66 17.06
CA ASN A 667 -3.42 -3.24 16.76
C ASN A 667 -4.03 -2.99 15.39
N ALA A 668 -3.64 -3.78 14.39
CA ALA A 668 -4.13 -3.62 13.03
C ALA A 668 -4.12 -4.93 12.24
N ILE A 669 -5.11 -5.11 11.37
CA ILE A 669 -5.15 -6.17 10.35
C ILE A 669 -5.62 -5.54 9.03
N HIS A 670 -4.85 -5.74 7.97
CA HIS A 670 -5.17 -5.32 6.60
C HIS A 670 -5.13 -6.53 5.69
N ILE A 671 -6.25 -6.79 5.02
CA ILE A 671 -6.35 -7.84 4.02
C ILE A 671 -6.85 -7.23 2.72
N LEU A 672 -6.15 -7.58 1.64
CA LEU A 672 -6.54 -7.28 0.27
C LEU A 672 -6.59 -8.59 -0.49
N GLY A 673 -7.77 -9.00 -0.96
CA GLY A 673 -7.93 -10.20 -1.79
C GLY A 673 -8.41 -9.84 -3.19
N ARG A 674 -7.73 -10.31 -4.24
CA ARG A 674 -8.21 -10.13 -5.62
C ARG A 674 -9.33 -11.14 -5.90
N LEU A 675 -10.56 -10.68 -6.11
CA LEU A 675 -11.68 -11.55 -6.49
C LEU A 675 -11.63 -11.91 -7.98
N TRP A 676 -11.20 -10.94 -8.80
CA TRP A 676 -11.12 -11.09 -10.25
C TRP A 676 -10.17 -10.03 -10.84
N GLY A 677 -9.56 -10.29 -11.99
CA GLY A 677 -8.83 -9.25 -12.72
C GLY A 677 -8.50 -9.59 -14.17
N THR A 678 -8.14 -8.55 -14.94
CA THR A 678 -7.76 -8.62 -16.35
C THR A 678 -6.57 -7.71 -16.67
N PRO A 679 -5.59 -8.17 -17.47
CA PRO A 679 -4.52 -7.32 -17.96
C PRO A 679 -5.06 -6.25 -18.91
N VAL A 680 -4.69 -4.99 -18.66
CA VAL A 680 -4.97 -3.85 -19.56
C VAL A 680 -3.79 -3.62 -20.51
N PHE A 681 -2.58 -3.78 -19.99
CA PHE A 681 -1.35 -3.62 -20.75
C PHE A 681 -0.32 -4.62 -20.25
N SER A 682 0.34 -5.31 -21.19
CA SER A 682 1.38 -6.28 -20.90
C SER A 682 2.57 -6.07 -21.83
N GLY A 683 3.59 -5.38 -21.33
CA GLY A 683 4.85 -5.13 -22.04
C GLY A 683 6.06 -5.48 -21.18
N LYS A 684 7.25 -5.45 -21.78
CA LYS A 684 8.52 -5.85 -21.12
C LYS A 684 8.96 -4.92 -19.98
N SER A 685 8.50 -3.67 -19.96
CA SER A 685 8.89 -2.66 -18.96
C SER A 685 7.72 -2.12 -18.16
N PHE A 686 6.50 -2.46 -18.57
CA PHE A 686 5.27 -1.90 -18.03
C PHE A 686 4.17 -2.97 -18.08
N LYS A 687 3.52 -3.20 -16.95
CA LYS A 687 2.37 -4.09 -16.82
C LYS A 687 1.29 -3.36 -16.04
N ALA A 688 0.04 -3.50 -16.46
CA ALA A 688 -1.11 -2.92 -15.77
C ALA A 688 -2.28 -3.90 -15.78
N GLN A 689 -2.92 -4.06 -14.64
CA GLN A 689 -4.06 -4.94 -14.43
C GLN A 689 -5.20 -4.17 -13.75
N LEU A 690 -6.42 -4.35 -14.25
CA LEU A 690 -7.64 -3.93 -13.58
C LEU A 690 -8.28 -5.12 -12.89
N GLY A 691 -8.96 -4.92 -11.77
CA GLY A 691 -9.63 -6.00 -11.07
C GLY A 691 -10.68 -5.55 -10.07
N LEU A 692 -11.37 -6.53 -9.50
CA LEU A 692 -12.24 -6.38 -8.34
C LEU A 692 -11.54 -6.99 -7.13
N PHE A 693 -11.50 -6.24 -6.03
CA PHE A 693 -10.78 -6.58 -4.83
C PHE A 693 -11.72 -6.54 -3.64
N GLN A 694 -11.50 -7.46 -2.70
CA GLN A 694 -12.12 -7.46 -1.39
C GLN A 694 -11.13 -6.89 -0.36
N PHE A 695 -11.64 -6.07 0.55
CA PHE A 695 -10.86 -5.41 1.58
C PHE A 695 -11.40 -5.78 2.95
N PHE A 696 -10.49 -5.96 3.89
CA PHE A 696 -10.77 -6.03 5.32
C PHE A 696 -9.73 -5.19 6.05
N ASN A 697 -10.18 -4.13 6.73
CA ASN A 697 -9.29 -3.25 7.47
C ASN A 697 -9.78 -3.17 8.91
N TYR A 698 -8.90 -3.46 9.86
CA TYR A 698 -9.20 -3.38 11.28
C TYR A 698 -8.09 -2.58 11.95
N TYR A 699 -8.47 -1.52 12.68
CA TYR A 699 -7.58 -0.68 13.46
C TYR A 699 -8.16 -0.53 14.86
N ASN A 700 -7.42 -0.98 15.85
CA ASN A 700 -7.79 -0.84 17.25
C ASN A 700 -6.69 -0.13 18.04
N SER A 701 -7.12 0.81 18.89
CA SER A 701 -6.29 1.46 19.89
C SER A 701 -7.10 1.67 21.16
N ASP A 702 -6.38 1.79 22.26
CA ASP A 702 -6.93 2.19 23.55
C ASP A 702 -6.49 3.61 23.91
N PRO A 703 -7.23 4.30 24.80
CA PRO A 703 -6.87 5.63 25.26
C PRO A 703 -5.43 5.72 25.75
N VAL A 704 -4.73 6.78 25.35
CA VAL A 704 -3.36 7.05 25.81
C VAL A 704 -3.41 7.39 27.30
N LYS A 705 -2.81 6.55 28.16
CA LYS A 705 -2.90 6.71 29.64
C LYS A 705 -2.29 8.02 30.11
N LYS A 706 -1.13 8.40 29.55
CA LYS A 706 -0.45 9.68 29.85
C LYS A 706 -1.00 10.87 29.05
N GLY A 707 -2.12 10.70 28.36
CA GLY A 707 -2.74 11.69 27.48
C GLY A 707 -4.09 12.21 28.00
N SER A 708 -4.91 12.66 27.06
CA SER A 708 -6.27 13.20 27.17
C SER A 708 -7.37 12.18 27.46
N LYS A 709 -7.03 10.91 27.75
CA LYS A 709 -7.99 9.79 27.94
C LYS A 709 -8.91 9.54 26.74
N GLN A 710 -8.62 10.13 25.57
CA GLN A 710 -9.34 9.88 24.32
C GLN A 710 -8.73 8.71 23.56
N THR A 711 -9.58 7.88 22.95
CA THR A 711 -9.15 6.81 22.05
C THR A 711 -8.68 7.41 20.72
N PRO A 712 -7.40 7.23 20.32
CA PRO A 712 -6.87 7.87 19.12
C PRO A 712 -7.58 7.45 17.82
N TYR A 713 -7.87 6.16 17.66
CA TYR A 713 -8.63 5.62 16.53
C TYR A 713 -9.25 4.26 16.86
N ARG A 714 -10.48 4.03 16.38
CA ARG A 714 -11.09 2.70 16.25
C ARG A 714 -11.85 2.70 14.94
N ILE A 715 -11.29 2.03 13.94
CA ILE A 715 -11.80 2.05 12.57
C ILE A 715 -11.79 0.61 12.09
N SER A 716 -12.92 0.15 11.57
CA SER A 716 -12.98 -1.15 10.94
C SER A 716 -13.84 -1.12 9.70
N GLU A 717 -13.48 -1.98 8.76
CA GLU A 717 -14.15 -2.29 7.51
C GLU A 717 -14.24 -3.81 7.47
N ALA A 718 -15.31 -4.36 8.05
CA ALA A 718 -15.53 -5.80 8.11
C ALA A 718 -15.78 -6.42 6.72
N ALA A 719 -16.24 -5.61 5.75
CA ALA A 719 -16.65 -6.09 4.45
C ALA A 719 -16.68 -4.97 3.42
N SER A 720 -15.73 -4.98 2.48
CA SER A 720 -15.76 -4.05 1.35
C SER A 720 -15.27 -4.71 0.10
N ILE A 721 -15.89 -4.36 -1.03
CA ILE A 721 -15.51 -4.83 -2.35
C ILE A 721 -15.49 -3.62 -3.27
N GLY A 722 -14.44 -3.49 -4.06
CA GLY A 722 -14.38 -2.41 -5.01
C GLY A 722 -13.38 -2.62 -6.14
N PRO A 723 -13.49 -1.81 -7.21
CA PRO A 723 -12.58 -1.87 -8.32
C PRO A 723 -11.19 -1.35 -7.93
N GLY A 724 -10.17 -1.93 -8.55
CA GLY A 724 -8.80 -1.50 -8.39
C GLY A 724 -7.99 -1.65 -9.66
N MET A 725 -6.85 -0.99 -9.67
CA MET A 725 -5.85 -1.12 -10.70
C MET A 725 -4.47 -1.25 -10.09
N ILE A 726 -3.71 -2.21 -10.58
CA ILE A 726 -2.33 -2.44 -10.20
C ILE A 726 -1.46 -2.16 -11.42
N ILE A 727 -0.49 -1.28 -11.25
CA ILE A 727 0.44 -0.86 -12.28
C ILE A 727 1.85 -1.17 -11.80
N SER A 728 2.64 -1.90 -12.57
CA SER A 728 4.05 -2.16 -12.24
C SER A 728 4.96 -1.79 -13.40
N PHE A 729 6.06 -1.15 -13.02
CA PHE A 729 7.15 -0.79 -13.90
C PHE A 729 8.35 -1.67 -13.57
N GLN A 730 8.79 -2.43 -14.58
CA GLN A 730 9.92 -3.33 -14.46
C GLN A 730 11.18 -2.64 -14.97
N ASN A 731 12.31 -2.85 -14.28
CA ASN A 731 13.65 -2.39 -14.68
C ASN A 731 13.79 -0.87 -14.83
N MET A 732 13.38 -0.10 -13.81
CA MET A 732 13.46 1.36 -13.81
C MET A 732 14.81 1.89 -13.30
N GLY A 733 15.87 1.58 -14.04
CA GLY A 733 17.22 2.07 -13.74
C GLY A 733 17.74 1.51 -12.42
N GLY A 734 17.98 2.38 -11.44
CA GLY A 734 18.36 1.98 -10.08
C GLY A 734 17.23 1.39 -9.22
N LEU A 735 15.96 1.47 -9.65
CA LEU A 735 14.81 0.85 -8.98
C LEU A 735 14.54 -0.53 -9.59
N THR A 736 14.56 -1.58 -8.76
CA THR A 736 14.28 -2.97 -9.19
C THR A 736 12.84 -3.14 -9.67
N ARG A 737 11.87 -2.65 -8.88
CA ARG A 737 10.43 -2.66 -9.19
C ARG A 737 9.78 -1.40 -8.62
N LEU A 738 8.95 -0.73 -9.40
CA LEU A 738 8.02 0.29 -8.89
C LEU A 738 6.60 -0.20 -9.17
N GLU A 739 5.80 -0.31 -8.13
CA GLU A 739 4.40 -0.70 -8.24
C GLU A 739 3.51 0.36 -7.63
N GLN A 740 2.41 0.67 -8.33
CA GLN A 740 1.37 1.56 -7.87
C GLN A 740 0.05 0.80 -7.90
N ARG A 741 -0.58 0.70 -6.72
CA ARG A 741 -1.89 0.09 -6.54
C ARG A 741 -2.89 1.19 -6.21
N ILE A 742 -4.00 1.24 -6.95
CA ILE A 742 -5.08 2.21 -6.74
C ILE A 742 -6.35 1.40 -6.54
N PHE A 743 -7.00 1.60 -5.40
CA PHE A 743 -8.22 0.89 -5.04
C PHE A 743 -9.31 1.91 -4.71
N PHE A 744 -10.53 1.64 -5.15
CA PHE A 744 -11.71 2.35 -4.71
C PHE A 744 -12.45 1.45 -3.73
N GLN A 745 -12.61 1.93 -2.49
CA GLN A 745 -13.26 1.22 -1.39
C GLN A 745 -14.55 1.94 -1.02
N GLU A 746 -15.56 1.18 -0.60
CA GLU A 746 -16.82 1.72 -0.07
C GLU A 746 -16.95 1.30 1.39
N TYR A 747 -17.13 2.29 2.28
CA TYR A 747 -17.35 2.06 3.70
C TYR A 747 -18.84 1.77 3.91
N TYR A 748 -19.16 0.56 4.34
CA TYR A 748 -20.52 0.13 4.72
C TYR A 748 -20.71 0.15 6.23
#